data_AF-A0A1L9GUB0-F1
#
_entry.id   AF-A0A1L9GUB0-F1
#
_cell.length_a   1.000
_cell.length_b   1.000
_cell.length_c   1.000
_cell.angle_alpha   90.00
_cell.angle_beta   90.00
_cell.angle_gamma   90.00
#
_symmetry.space_group_name_H-M   'P 1'
#
loop_
_entity.id
_entity.type
_entity.pdbx_description
1 polymer ?
#
loop_
_entity_poly.entity_id
_entity_poly.type
_entity_poly.pdbx_seq_one_letter_code
_entity_poly.pdbx_strand_id
1 'polypeptide(L)'
;MNEKPELEGIQEQEVESAPHEVNAYELVRKRASLRHSLEELGVPSSEVLADIREGRNPVEHSLKDTNRVTRKIAIGIAEQFAILEQEAAEFREKKKDKPFANLSRLQDRFDRDREVAEARLWIDEESIESELGPKYKELKLLRSDRASLNNFEVRRMREAQHNPHIMPAHGALMEMVTAEKNVLESTLVQFGRENPVIARSQELISYLRGLHEEGHIASVPSVEKYLREIETRMISGKHIFLHGPTGTGKTSLARFAAKQLTNQDPEMVYCNPQTREANIWGKTGIEPAENGAIKTVDIYGPLARAMRDGTVVIFDEFTALPKDQMVFIKGIMNAQVGDMVNVMGNGRIPIEAGFQMIFTANLKSEKNPERQELPPEIAREFEQNNLEVNYTKKEEAYDIMLARLMQADGSVDMSVYDLETTLPKLCEAITEIELAYTDKASATTTTMTESGGTAGKAPGLKKFVMTQGTVEAIFDSWKIERELRPGRQSFASFLDNRLKTGLTFKEYSEPDRILATKILASKGLLRTITAAELGLPDTVFAFNAAKESRKSSAEDLKQKSKETKHWTIRELAKLDPFGVQKQKAIDAARDLLGDEASPEKETLLAAIAEAKKRIGALGIPANHRTMLEPGSPSTPLTPEDMARLQEALKAKFSPYLLETYKDYWSYNAAQQAASKDKTPELEPPSTINYEAKKADVDAAKSGEYILNPETQGLDFENIDQDKIKVFDLSTMIGQPFDKVAKHIVDTYGKTHHILGIEYWKYLAENPTKVPPEIEKNTDGSIDQNRYYYCFGSLLRHLGGNWLVAYARWNGSGWARHGGGLGSDWDAHCRVVLLEK
;
A
#
# COMPACT_ATOMS: atom_id res chain seq x y z
N MET A 1 -51.62 0.13 64.00
CA MET A 1 -51.07 1.16 64.91
C MET A 1 -49.64 0.73 65.19
N ASN A 2 -48.69 1.28 64.44
CA ASN A 2 -47.92 2.48 64.79
C ASN A 2 -47.09 2.24 66.05
N GLU A 3 -45.79 2.02 65.86
CA GLU A 3 -44.76 2.58 66.74
C GLU A 3 -43.49 2.82 65.92
N LYS A 4 -43.22 4.10 65.67
CA LYS A 4 -41.90 4.65 65.32
C LYS A 4 -41.07 4.73 66.61
N PRO A 5 -39.74 4.73 66.48
CA PRO A 5 -38.94 5.87 66.97
C PRO A 5 -38.02 6.37 65.85
N GLU A 6 -38.13 7.62 65.43
CA GLU A 6 -37.41 8.80 65.94
C GLU A 6 -35.91 8.82 65.57
N LEU A 7 -35.60 9.78 64.70
CA LEU A 7 -34.30 10.20 64.21
C LEU A 7 -33.67 11.14 65.23
N GLU A 8 -32.43 10.85 65.67
CA GLU A 8 -31.50 11.89 66.12
C GLU A 8 -30.08 11.62 65.58
N GLY A 9 -29.61 12.61 64.81
CA GLY A 9 -28.22 13.06 64.61
C GLY A 9 -27.07 12.05 64.46
N ILE A 10 -26.56 11.90 63.24
CA ILE A 10 -25.12 11.68 63.03
C ILE A 10 -24.61 12.77 62.09
N GLN A 11 -23.71 13.59 62.63
CA GLN A 11 -22.99 14.67 61.98
C GLN A 11 -22.18 14.15 60.79
N GLU A 12 -22.18 14.90 59.69
CA GLU A 12 -21.20 14.80 58.62
C GLU A 12 -19.79 14.97 59.21
N GLN A 13 -19.01 13.89 59.22
CA GLN A 13 -17.56 13.98 59.35
C GLN A 13 -16.97 14.07 57.95
N GLU A 14 -16.34 15.21 57.67
CA GLU A 14 -15.42 15.38 56.54
C GLU A 14 -14.35 14.29 56.59
N VAL A 15 -14.32 13.44 55.55
CA VAL A 15 -13.17 12.57 55.29
C VAL A 15 -12.20 13.38 54.43
N GLU A 16 -11.15 13.89 55.07
CA GLU A 16 -9.98 14.47 54.40
C GLU A 16 -9.45 13.50 53.33
N SER A 17 -9.31 14.01 52.11
CA SER A 17 -8.69 13.31 50.98
C SER A 17 -7.17 13.20 51.19
N ALA A 18 -6.68 11.97 51.32
CA ALA A 18 -5.24 11.68 51.30
C ALA A 18 -4.66 11.99 49.89
N PRO A 19 -3.41 12.51 49.80
CA PRO A 19 -2.78 12.83 48.53
C PRO A 19 -2.39 11.54 47.77
N HIS A 20 -2.51 11.59 46.44
CA HIS A 20 -2.22 10.52 45.49
C HIS A 20 -0.88 9.80 45.77
N GLU A 21 -0.93 8.59 46.34
CA GLU A 21 0.20 7.65 46.36
C GLU A 21 0.37 7.00 44.98
N VAL A 22 1.54 7.19 44.36
CA VAL A 22 1.93 6.58 43.09
C VAL A 22 2.13 5.07 43.28
N ASN A 23 1.41 4.25 42.51
CA ASN A 23 1.38 2.79 42.65
C ASN A 23 2.62 2.11 42.00
N ALA A 24 3.39 1.37 42.80
CA ALA A 24 4.57 0.61 42.37
C ALA A 24 4.27 -0.38 41.21
N TYR A 25 3.04 -0.87 41.12
CA TYR A 25 2.58 -1.75 40.05
C TYR A 25 2.53 -1.04 38.69
N GLU A 26 2.16 0.24 38.67
CA GLU A 26 2.13 1.05 37.44
C GLU A 26 3.55 1.38 36.95
N LEU A 27 4.48 1.65 37.87
CA LEU A 27 5.90 1.88 37.56
C LEU A 27 6.56 0.63 36.96
N VAL A 28 6.29 -0.57 37.52
CA VAL A 28 6.79 -1.84 36.97
C VAL A 28 6.17 -2.13 35.59
N ARG A 29 4.88 -1.86 35.41
CA ARG A 29 4.17 -2.06 34.12
C ARG A 29 4.66 -1.11 33.04
N LYS A 30 4.86 0.18 33.36
CA LYS A 30 5.46 1.18 32.46
C LYS A 30 6.88 0.80 32.07
N ARG A 31 7.68 0.33 33.03
CA ARG A 31 9.07 -0.11 32.80
C ARG A 31 9.14 -1.36 31.92
N ALA A 32 8.25 -2.33 32.14
CA ALA A 32 8.15 -3.52 31.30
C ALA A 32 7.70 -3.16 29.88
N SER A 33 6.73 -2.25 29.75
CA SER A 33 6.23 -1.75 28.45
C SER A 33 7.34 -1.08 27.65
N LEU A 34 8.11 -0.17 28.25
CA LEU A 34 9.19 0.51 27.54
C LEU A 34 10.36 -0.42 27.21
N ARG A 35 10.64 -1.42 28.04
CA ARG A 35 11.69 -2.43 27.77
C ARG A 35 11.31 -3.25 26.56
N HIS A 36 10.05 -3.67 26.55
CA HIS A 36 9.47 -4.38 25.44
C HIS A 36 9.53 -3.53 24.17
N SER A 37 9.20 -2.25 24.23
CA SER A 37 9.29 -1.35 23.07
C SER A 37 10.72 -1.14 22.55
N LEU A 38 11.76 -1.18 23.39
CA LEU A 38 13.15 -1.17 22.91
C LEU A 38 13.54 -2.51 22.27
N GLU A 39 13.18 -3.63 22.90
CA GLU A 39 13.46 -4.97 22.38
C GLU A 39 12.74 -5.24 21.05
N GLU A 40 11.50 -4.74 20.90
CA GLU A 40 10.71 -4.78 19.66
C GLU A 40 11.32 -3.95 18.52
N LEU A 41 12.10 -2.92 18.86
CA LEU A 41 12.85 -2.10 17.90
C LEU A 41 14.21 -2.73 17.53
N GLY A 42 14.52 -3.93 18.03
CA GLY A 42 15.82 -4.59 17.85
C GLY A 42 16.95 -3.93 18.65
N VAL A 43 16.60 -3.09 19.63
CA VAL A 43 17.55 -2.40 20.50
C VAL A 43 17.63 -3.13 21.83
N PRO A 44 18.81 -3.60 22.27
CA PRO A 44 18.94 -4.28 23.55
C PRO A 44 18.55 -3.34 24.69
N SER A 45 17.37 -3.57 25.28
CA SER A 45 16.86 -2.72 26.38
C SER A 45 17.82 -2.71 27.57
N SER A 46 18.57 -3.79 27.77
CA SER A 46 19.60 -3.94 28.79
C SER A 46 20.77 -2.97 28.65
N GLU A 47 21.21 -2.68 27.43
CA GLU A 47 22.36 -1.80 27.15
C GLU A 47 22.00 -0.32 27.29
N VAL A 48 20.85 0.06 26.72
CA VAL A 48 20.28 1.42 26.88
C VAL A 48 20.04 1.73 28.36
N LEU A 49 19.55 0.75 29.13
CA LEU A 49 19.34 0.89 30.57
C LEU A 49 20.64 0.93 31.38
N ALA A 50 21.70 0.27 30.92
CA ALA A 50 23.02 0.37 31.53
C ALA A 50 23.61 1.77 31.31
N ASP A 51 23.51 2.31 30.09
CA ASP A 51 23.95 3.66 29.76
C ASP A 51 23.22 4.72 30.62
N ILE A 52 21.89 4.62 30.73
CA ILE A 52 21.09 5.54 31.56
C ILE A 52 21.47 5.47 33.04
N ARG A 53 21.71 4.26 33.59
CA ARG A 53 22.08 4.09 35.00
C ARG A 53 23.49 4.56 35.33
N GLU A 54 24.38 4.51 34.36
CA GLU A 54 25.77 4.96 34.49
C GLU A 54 25.97 6.42 34.07
N GLY A 55 24.90 7.11 33.65
CA GLY A 55 24.93 8.50 33.22
C GLY A 55 25.59 8.72 31.85
N ARG A 56 25.70 7.67 31.03
CA ARG A 56 26.23 7.70 29.66
C ARG A 56 25.11 8.04 28.68
N ASN A 57 25.43 8.80 27.61
CA ASN A 57 24.46 9.15 26.58
C ASN A 57 24.16 7.93 25.69
N PRO A 58 22.93 7.38 25.69
CA PRO A 58 22.60 6.18 24.90
C PRO A 58 22.74 6.41 23.40
N VAL A 59 22.67 7.66 22.92
CA VAL A 59 22.80 8.04 21.51
C VAL A 59 24.21 7.82 20.98
N GLU A 60 25.21 8.07 21.82
CA GLU A 60 26.63 7.98 21.45
C GLU A 60 27.20 6.56 21.62
N HIS A 61 26.45 5.68 22.30
CA HIS A 61 26.91 4.36 22.71
C HIS A 61 25.93 3.25 22.25
N SER A 62 24.86 2.96 22.99
CA SER A 62 23.93 1.85 22.66
C SER A 62 23.13 2.03 21.35
N LEU A 63 22.89 3.27 20.92
CA LEU A 63 22.09 3.59 19.72
C LEU A 63 22.98 4.07 18.57
N LYS A 64 24.28 3.80 18.60
CA LYS A 64 25.24 4.35 17.63
C LYS A 64 25.05 3.80 16.20
N ASP A 65 24.61 2.54 16.09
CA ASP A 65 24.52 1.81 14.82
C ASP A 65 23.07 1.48 14.40
N THR A 66 22.07 2.04 15.07
CA THR A 66 20.63 1.86 14.74
C THR A 66 20.18 2.79 13.61
N ASN A 67 19.21 2.34 12.81
CA ASN A 67 18.66 3.14 11.71
C ASN A 67 18.06 4.46 12.24
N ARG A 68 17.95 5.49 11.39
CA ARG A 68 17.55 6.84 11.80
C ARG A 68 16.19 6.90 12.51
N VAL A 69 15.23 6.06 12.12
CA VAL A 69 13.86 6.02 12.66
C VAL A 69 13.85 5.25 13.99
N THR A 70 14.43 4.05 14.02
CA THR A 70 14.68 3.24 15.22
C THR A 70 15.41 4.05 16.28
N ARG A 71 16.46 4.78 15.89
CA ARG A 71 17.22 5.67 16.77
C ARG A 71 16.33 6.78 17.33
N LYS A 72 15.51 7.44 16.51
CA LYS A 72 14.67 8.57 16.96
C LYS A 72 13.57 8.11 17.92
N ILE A 73 12.97 6.95 17.67
CA ILE A 73 11.96 6.34 18.55
C ILE A 73 12.61 5.82 19.83
N ALA A 74 13.76 5.14 19.71
CA ALA A 74 14.53 4.66 20.85
C ALA A 74 15.07 5.79 21.73
N ILE A 75 15.38 6.97 21.16
CA ILE A 75 15.72 8.19 21.92
C ILE A 75 14.53 8.65 22.76
N GLY A 76 13.34 8.77 22.17
CA GLY A 76 12.14 9.15 22.93
C GLY A 76 11.79 8.14 24.03
N ILE A 77 12.01 6.84 23.77
CA ILE A 77 11.83 5.78 24.77
C ILE A 77 12.92 5.85 25.87
N ALA A 78 14.17 6.15 25.50
CA ALA A 78 15.28 6.29 26.44
C ALA A 78 15.11 7.52 27.36
N GLU A 79 14.57 8.63 26.84
CA GLU A 79 14.22 9.82 27.63
C GLU A 79 13.09 9.51 28.63
N GLN A 80 12.05 8.79 28.21
CA GLN A 80 11.01 8.32 29.12
C GLN A 80 11.54 7.34 30.18
N PHE A 81 12.52 6.50 29.82
CA PHE A 81 13.21 5.65 30.78
C PHE A 81 14.02 6.43 31.81
N ALA A 82 14.73 7.48 31.39
CA ALA A 82 15.51 8.32 32.31
C ALA A 82 14.61 9.02 33.33
N ILE A 83 13.45 9.53 32.89
CA ILE A 83 12.42 10.11 33.78
C ILE A 83 11.89 9.06 34.77
N LEU A 84 11.56 7.85 34.29
CA LEU A 84 11.08 6.75 35.13
C LEU A 84 12.15 6.20 36.09
N GLU A 85 13.45 6.21 35.74
CA GLU A 85 14.52 5.82 36.65
C GLU A 85 14.76 6.87 37.74
N GLN A 86 14.55 8.16 37.44
CA GLN A 86 14.58 9.24 38.42
C GLN A 86 13.43 9.08 39.43
N GLU A 87 12.21 8.81 38.95
CA GLU A 87 11.03 8.48 39.78
C GLU A 87 11.20 7.17 40.58
N ALA A 88 11.86 6.15 39.99
CA ALA A 88 12.12 4.87 40.65
C ALA A 88 13.28 4.94 41.66
N ALA A 89 14.22 5.88 41.52
CA ALA A 89 15.32 6.10 42.46
C ALA A 89 14.80 6.64 43.80
N GLU A 90 13.81 7.55 43.77
CA GLU A 90 13.08 8.04 44.95
C GLU A 90 12.31 6.91 45.65
N PHE A 91 11.86 5.90 44.88
CA PHE A 91 11.14 4.73 45.40
C PHE A 91 12.07 3.64 45.99
N ARG A 92 13.33 3.56 45.54
CA ARG A 92 14.31 2.53 45.96
C ARG A 92 14.94 2.78 47.33
N GLU A 93 14.80 3.97 47.92
CA GLU A 93 15.25 4.23 49.29
C GLU A 93 14.45 3.46 50.37
N LYS A 94 13.26 2.90 50.04
CA LYS A 94 12.35 2.38 51.07
C LYS A 94 12.21 0.88 51.24
N LYS A 95 12.72 -0.01 50.38
CA LYS A 95 12.73 -1.46 50.68
C LYS A 95 13.88 -2.21 50.00
N LYS A 96 14.80 -2.74 50.82
CA LYS A 96 15.76 -3.80 50.47
C LYS A 96 15.15 -5.17 50.80
N ASP A 97 15.03 -6.06 49.81
CA ASP A 97 15.65 -7.41 49.79
C ASP A 97 15.07 -8.37 48.73
N LYS A 98 15.96 -8.81 47.82
CA LYS A 98 16.21 -10.16 47.24
C LYS A 98 15.22 -10.91 46.28
N PRO A 99 15.74 -11.84 45.43
CA PRO A 99 15.49 -11.85 43.97
C PRO A 99 14.84 -13.13 43.41
N PHE A 100 14.38 -13.09 42.15
CA PHE A 100 14.12 -14.29 41.35
C PHE A 100 14.91 -14.28 40.03
N ALA A 101 15.75 -15.30 39.88
CA ALA A 101 16.41 -15.71 38.66
C ALA A 101 15.59 -16.83 38.00
N ASN A 102 15.32 -16.73 36.68
CA ASN A 102 15.20 -17.83 35.70
C ASN A 102 14.49 -17.38 34.39
N LEU A 103 15.01 -16.36 33.70
CA LEU A 103 14.51 -15.93 32.38
C LEU A 103 15.42 -16.33 31.20
N SER A 104 16.67 -16.74 31.45
CA SER A 104 17.64 -17.04 30.38
C SER A 104 17.29 -18.27 29.54
N ARG A 105 16.53 -19.23 30.08
CA ARG A 105 16.18 -20.47 29.35
C ARG A 105 15.05 -20.30 28.32
N LEU A 106 14.29 -19.21 28.39
CA LEU A 106 13.19 -18.89 27.47
C LEU A 106 13.70 -18.07 26.27
N GLN A 107 14.63 -17.14 26.52
CA GLN A 107 15.28 -16.33 25.49
C GLN A 107 16.10 -17.22 24.54
N ASP A 108 16.92 -18.13 25.09
CA ASP A 108 17.66 -19.10 24.29
C ASP A 108 16.75 -20.07 23.51
N ARG A 109 15.47 -20.21 23.87
CA ARG A 109 14.50 -21.06 23.14
C ARG A 109 13.87 -20.29 22.00
N PHE A 110 13.49 -19.03 22.23
CA PHE A 110 12.97 -18.12 21.21
C PHE A 110 14.01 -17.80 20.13
N ASP A 111 15.26 -17.56 20.50
CA ASP A 111 16.33 -17.31 19.53
C ASP A 111 16.67 -18.58 18.73
N ARG A 112 16.59 -19.76 19.35
CA ARG A 112 16.72 -21.03 18.63
C ARG A 112 15.52 -21.36 17.74
N ASP A 113 14.29 -21.02 18.16
CA ASP A 113 13.10 -21.23 17.33
C ASP A 113 13.08 -20.24 16.15
N ARG A 114 13.60 -19.01 16.34
CA ARG A 114 13.84 -18.03 15.27
C ARG A 114 14.95 -18.48 14.33
N GLU A 115 16.10 -18.94 14.83
CA GLU A 115 17.17 -19.51 14.01
C GLU A 115 16.74 -20.81 13.30
N VAL A 116 15.86 -21.63 13.88
CA VAL A 116 15.34 -22.84 13.24
C VAL A 116 14.27 -22.52 12.18
N ALA A 117 13.53 -21.42 12.33
CA ALA A 117 12.62 -20.88 11.32
C ALA A 117 13.39 -20.21 10.16
N GLU A 118 14.46 -19.47 10.46
CA GLU A 118 15.34 -18.80 9.48
C GLU A 118 16.29 -19.78 8.78
N ALA A 119 16.76 -20.83 9.44
CA ALA A 119 17.63 -21.88 8.85
C ALA A 119 16.88 -22.85 7.92
N ARG A 120 15.57 -22.66 7.71
CA ARG A 120 14.74 -23.40 6.76
C ARG A 120 14.21 -22.50 5.63
N LEU A 121 14.96 -21.48 5.23
CA LEU A 121 14.55 -20.63 4.09
C LEU A 121 14.48 -21.47 2.80
N TRP A 122 13.25 -21.81 2.41
CA TRP A 122 12.89 -22.41 1.11
C TRP A 122 13.11 -21.44 -0.05
N ILE A 123 13.24 -20.14 0.24
CA ILE A 123 13.56 -19.09 -0.73
C ILE A 123 15.03 -18.74 -0.59
N ASP A 124 15.79 -18.85 -1.68
CA ASP A 124 17.19 -18.45 -1.75
C ASP A 124 17.27 -16.91 -1.91
N GLU A 125 17.14 -16.22 -0.77
CA GLU A 125 17.17 -14.75 -0.74
C GLU A 125 18.51 -14.19 -1.22
N GLU A 126 19.62 -14.90 -1.01
CA GLU A 126 20.95 -14.45 -1.43
C GLU A 126 21.06 -14.41 -2.95
N SER A 127 20.62 -15.47 -3.63
CA SER A 127 20.58 -15.53 -5.10
C SER A 127 19.66 -14.44 -5.69
N ILE A 128 18.47 -14.26 -5.12
CA ILE A 128 17.51 -13.23 -5.53
C ILE A 128 18.09 -11.82 -5.36
N GLU A 129 18.69 -11.52 -4.20
CA GLU A 129 19.28 -10.22 -3.90
C GLU A 129 20.48 -9.91 -4.80
N SER A 130 21.28 -10.94 -5.12
CA SER A 130 22.40 -10.85 -6.07
C SER A 130 21.92 -10.50 -7.49
N GLU A 131 20.83 -11.12 -7.95
CA GLU A 131 20.25 -10.87 -9.28
C GLU A 131 19.57 -9.48 -9.39
N LEU A 132 18.80 -9.09 -8.37
CA LEU A 132 17.99 -7.88 -8.40
C LEU A 132 18.75 -6.61 -7.98
N GLY A 133 19.82 -6.77 -7.20
CA GLY A 133 20.71 -5.69 -6.78
C GLY A 133 20.20 -4.87 -5.58
N PRO A 134 20.90 -3.79 -5.20
CA PRO A 134 20.67 -3.09 -3.93
C PRO A 134 19.29 -2.42 -3.82
N LYS A 135 18.69 -2.03 -4.96
CA LYS A 135 17.35 -1.45 -5.02
C LYS A 135 16.27 -2.42 -4.54
N TYR A 136 16.45 -3.73 -4.74
CA TYR A 136 15.51 -4.72 -4.19
C TYR A 136 15.53 -4.76 -2.66
N LYS A 137 16.72 -4.65 -2.04
CA LYS A 137 16.85 -4.59 -0.58
C LYS A 137 16.16 -3.35 -0.01
N GLU A 138 16.34 -2.20 -0.65
CA GLU A 138 15.66 -0.95 -0.30
C GLU A 138 14.13 -1.12 -0.33
N LEU A 139 13.57 -1.70 -1.40
CA LEU A 139 12.14 -1.94 -1.51
C LEU A 139 11.61 -2.95 -0.48
N LYS A 140 12.37 -4.03 -0.22
CA LYS A 140 12.04 -5.04 0.79
C LYS A 140 11.92 -4.40 2.17
N LEU A 141 12.87 -3.52 2.54
CA LEU A 141 12.84 -2.76 3.78
C LEU A 141 11.62 -1.84 3.86
N LEU A 142 11.37 -1.03 2.82
CA LEU A 142 10.20 -0.13 2.78
C LEU A 142 8.86 -0.88 2.93
N ARG A 143 8.72 -2.06 2.30
CA ARG A 143 7.50 -2.88 2.47
C ARG A 143 7.41 -3.54 3.84
N SER A 144 8.54 -3.91 4.44
CA SER A 144 8.61 -4.39 5.82
C SER A 144 8.19 -3.30 6.80
N ASP A 145 8.68 -2.07 6.62
CA ASP A 145 8.30 -0.91 7.44
C ASP A 145 6.80 -0.61 7.34
N ARG A 146 6.24 -0.68 6.12
CA ARG A 146 4.79 -0.55 5.90
C ARG A 146 4.00 -1.64 6.65
N ALA A 147 4.45 -2.89 6.59
CA ALA A 147 3.79 -4.00 7.29
C ALA A 147 3.83 -3.83 8.80
N SER A 148 4.98 -3.41 9.35
CA SER A 148 5.15 -3.09 10.77
C SER A 148 4.23 -1.97 11.22
N LEU A 149 4.10 -0.88 10.45
CA LEU A 149 3.18 0.22 10.75
C LEU A 149 1.71 -0.20 10.68
N ASN A 150 1.32 -1.01 9.68
CA ASN A 150 -0.02 -1.59 9.62
C ASN A 150 -0.34 -2.40 10.88
N ASN A 151 0.57 -3.30 11.26
CA ASN A 151 0.39 -4.14 12.44
C ASN A 151 0.31 -3.30 13.73
N PHE A 152 1.13 -2.26 13.82
CA PHE A 152 1.09 -1.31 14.93
C PHE A 152 -0.25 -0.57 15.00
N GLU A 153 -0.72 -0.03 13.87
CA GLU A 153 -2.00 0.68 13.77
C GLU A 153 -3.17 -0.21 14.21
N VAL A 154 -3.24 -1.44 13.69
CA VAL A 154 -4.29 -2.42 14.04
C VAL A 154 -4.28 -2.73 15.53
N ARG A 155 -3.09 -2.90 16.14
CA ARG A 155 -2.96 -3.12 17.59
C ARG A 155 -3.41 -1.91 18.40
N ARG A 156 -3.04 -0.68 17.99
CA ARG A 156 -3.44 0.56 18.67
C ARG A 156 -4.93 0.86 18.55
N MET A 157 -5.53 0.56 17.40
CA MET A 157 -6.99 0.64 17.21
C MET A 157 -7.72 -0.33 18.14
N ARG A 158 -7.20 -1.55 18.29
CA ARG A 158 -7.74 -2.51 19.25
C ARG A 158 -7.65 -1.98 20.67
N GLU A 159 -6.49 -1.52 21.12
CA GLU A 159 -6.35 -0.96 22.47
C GLU A 159 -7.32 0.21 22.72
N ALA A 160 -7.50 1.09 21.74
CA ALA A 160 -8.41 2.24 21.83
C ALA A 160 -9.88 1.84 21.94
N GLN A 161 -10.31 0.71 21.36
CA GLN A 161 -11.67 0.18 21.57
C GLN A 161 -11.93 -0.21 23.04
N HIS A 162 -10.91 -0.64 23.76
CA HIS A 162 -11.06 -1.20 25.12
C HIS A 162 -10.88 -0.16 26.22
N ASN A 163 -10.29 1.00 25.93
CA ASN A 163 -10.13 2.08 26.90
C ASN A 163 -10.36 3.46 26.24
N PRO A 164 -11.59 3.99 26.33
CA PRO A 164 -11.97 5.27 25.73
C PRO A 164 -11.16 6.47 26.22
N HIS A 165 -10.51 6.39 27.40
CA HIS A 165 -9.72 7.48 27.96
C HIS A 165 -8.35 7.66 27.28
N ILE A 166 -7.91 6.69 26.49
CA ILE A 166 -6.63 6.76 25.75
C ILE A 166 -6.83 7.37 24.35
N MET A 167 -8.08 7.52 23.88
CA MET A 167 -8.43 8.09 22.56
C MET A 167 -7.75 9.45 22.25
N PRO A 168 -7.63 10.42 23.19
CA PRO A 168 -6.97 11.69 22.89
C PRO A 168 -5.46 11.55 22.66
N ALA A 169 -4.78 10.68 23.43
CA ALA A 169 -3.35 10.40 23.28
C ALA A 169 -3.07 9.52 22.05
N HIS A 170 -3.99 8.61 21.72
CA HIS A 170 -3.95 7.81 20.50
C HIS A 170 -4.27 8.66 19.27
N GLY A 171 -5.13 9.68 19.33
CA GLY A 171 -5.48 10.52 18.19
C GLY A 171 -4.25 11.12 17.50
N ALA A 172 -3.39 11.80 18.27
CA ALA A 172 -2.14 12.37 17.76
C ALA A 172 -1.17 11.29 17.23
N LEU A 173 -1.08 10.14 17.92
CA LEU A 173 -0.25 9.02 17.47
C LEU A 173 -0.77 8.39 16.18
N MET A 174 -2.08 8.25 16.03
CA MET A 174 -2.72 7.68 14.84
C MET A 174 -2.65 8.65 13.66
N GLU A 175 -2.73 9.95 13.90
CA GLU A 175 -2.41 10.96 12.89
C GLU A 175 -0.95 10.85 12.41
N MET A 176 0.01 10.66 13.33
CA MET A 176 1.42 10.42 12.98
C MET A 176 1.60 9.12 12.19
N VAL A 177 1.00 8.02 12.64
CA VAL A 177 1.05 6.72 11.93
C VAL A 177 0.43 6.85 10.54
N THR A 178 -0.71 7.53 10.42
CA THR A 178 -1.38 7.76 9.13
C THR A 178 -0.51 8.62 8.22
N ALA A 179 0.09 9.70 8.74
CA ALA A 179 1.00 10.55 7.98
C ALA A 179 2.22 9.76 7.48
N GLU A 180 2.87 8.98 8.36
CA GLU A 180 4.03 8.16 7.98
C GLU A 180 3.65 7.07 6.97
N LYS A 181 2.49 6.43 7.13
CA LYS A 181 1.96 5.47 6.16
C LYS A 181 1.73 6.14 4.80
N ASN A 182 1.18 7.36 4.77
CA ASN A 182 0.99 8.09 3.52
C ASN A 182 2.33 8.43 2.85
N VAL A 183 3.36 8.79 3.62
CA VAL A 183 4.72 9.02 3.11
C VAL A 183 5.34 7.72 2.59
N LEU A 184 5.20 6.60 3.31
CA LEU A 184 5.71 5.30 2.87
C LEU A 184 4.95 4.79 1.65
N GLU A 185 3.63 4.96 1.59
CA GLU A 185 2.83 4.61 0.41
C GLU A 185 3.23 5.46 -0.80
N SER A 186 3.42 6.77 -0.64
CA SER A 186 3.89 7.62 -1.74
C SER A 186 5.30 7.24 -2.18
N THR A 187 6.20 6.93 -1.24
CA THR A 187 7.56 6.44 -1.51
C THR A 187 7.54 5.11 -2.25
N LEU A 188 6.69 4.15 -1.84
CA LEU A 188 6.53 2.87 -2.50
C LEU A 188 5.95 3.00 -3.91
N VAL A 189 5.00 3.91 -4.11
CA VAL A 189 4.43 4.23 -5.42
C VAL A 189 5.49 4.85 -6.33
N GLN A 190 6.25 5.83 -5.82
CA GLN A 190 7.34 6.46 -6.55
C GLN A 190 8.43 5.45 -6.90
N PHE A 191 8.88 4.65 -5.92
CA PHE A 191 9.85 3.58 -6.14
C PHE A 191 9.36 2.61 -7.22
N GLY A 192 8.07 2.23 -7.17
CA GLY A 192 7.45 1.37 -8.17
C GLY A 192 7.43 1.98 -9.58
N ARG A 193 7.28 3.31 -9.69
CA ARG A 193 7.36 4.04 -10.97
C ARG A 193 8.79 4.10 -11.50
N GLU A 194 9.76 4.35 -10.64
CA GLU A 194 11.18 4.44 -11.01
C GLU A 194 11.79 3.06 -11.34
N ASN A 195 11.37 2.03 -10.61
CA ASN A 195 11.93 0.68 -10.65
C ASN A 195 10.84 -0.40 -10.89
N PRO A 196 10.07 -0.33 -11.99
CA PRO A 196 8.88 -1.16 -12.18
C PRO A 196 9.18 -2.66 -12.23
N VAL A 197 10.31 -3.06 -12.82
CA VAL A 197 10.71 -4.48 -12.89
C VAL A 197 11.09 -5.00 -11.50
N ILE A 198 11.77 -4.20 -10.67
CA ILE A 198 12.16 -4.60 -9.31
C ILE A 198 10.93 -4.67 -8.42
N ALA A 199 10.04 -3.69 -8.51
CA ALA A 199 8.77 -3.68 -7.79
C ALA A 199 7.94 -4.92 -8.12
N ARG A 200 7.85 -5.24 -9.40
CA ARG A 200 7.15 -6.44 -9.88
C ARG A 200 7.81 -7.75 -9.45
N SER A 201 9.14 -7.80 -9.49
CA SER A 201 9.89 -8.98 -9.00
C SER A 201 9.59 -9.23 -7.53
N GLN A 202 9.57 -8.17 -6.72
CA GLN A 202 9.26 -8.26 -5.30
C GLN A 202 7.80 -8.72 -5.06
N GLU A 203 6.83 -8.25 -5.85
CA GLU A 203 5.44 -8.72 -5.77
C GLU A 203 5.36 -10.24 -5.99
N LEU A 204 5.97 -10.75 -7.07
CA LEU A 204 5.95 -12.17 -7.37
C LEU A 204 6.62 -13.02 -6.28
N ILE A 205 7.76 -12.57 -5.75
CA ILE A 205 8.44 -13.22 -4.61
C ILE A 205 7.56 -13.19 -3.36
N SER A 206 6.82 -12.10 -3.11
CA SER A 206 5.89 -12.03 -1.98
C SER A 206 4.73 -13.01 -2.13
N TYR A 207 4.26 -13.27 -3.36
CA TYR A 207 3.24 -14.29 -3.63
C TYR A 207 3.79 -15.69 -3.43
N LEU A 208 5.01 -15.96 -3.90
CA LEU A 208 5.71 -17.24 -3.64
C LEU A 208 5.84 -17.49 -2.13
N ARG A 209 6.25 -16.47 -1.37
CA ARG A 209 6.37 -16.53 0.09
C ARG A 209 5.03 -16.82 0.76
N GLY A 210 3.98 -16.07 0.42
CA GLY A 210 2.65 -16.28 1.00
C GLY A 210 2.09 -17.67 0.69
N LEU A 211 2.28 -18.17 -0.53
CA LEU A 211 1.89 -19.53 -0.91
C LEU A 211 2.68 -20.61 -0.15
N HIS A 212 3.94 -20.35 0.20
CA HIS A 212 4.74 -21.27 1.01
C HIS A 212 4.29 -21.28 2.48
N GLU A 213 4.07 -20.11 3.06
CA GLU A 213 3.69 -19.95 4.47
C GLU A 213 2.27 -20.47 4.75
N GLU A 214 1.32 -20.20 3.85
CA GLU A 214 -0.11 -20.49 4.06
C GLU A 214 -0.64 -21.65 3.20
N GLY A 215 0.17 -22.14 2.24
CA GLY A 215 -0.15 -23.25 1.32
C GLY A 215 -1.11 -22.91 0.18
N HIS A 216 -2.15 -22.11 0.47
CA HIS A 216 -3.33 -22.01 -0.40
C HIS A 216 -3.79 -20.59 -0.74
N ILE A 217 -3.12 -19.55 -0.23
CA ILE A 217 -3.48 -18.14 -0.49
C ILE A 217 -2.22 -17.30 -0.73
N ALA A 218 -2.32 -16.36 -1.66
CA ALA A 218 -1.30 -15.36 -1.94
C ALA A 218 -1.89 -13.97 -1.74
N SER A 219 -1.11 -13.04 -1.18
CA SER A 219 -1.52 -11.65 -0.96
C SER A 219 -1.51 -10.83 -2.26
N VAL A 220 -2.26 -11.27 -3.26
CA VAL A 220 -2.53 -10.50 -4.48
C VAL A 220 -3.42 -9.28 -4.17
N PRO A 221 -3.50 -8.26 -5.04
CA PRO A 221 -4.19 -7.01 -4.72
C PRO A 221 -5.65 -7.18 -4.28
N SER A 222 -6.41 -8.10 -4.88
CA SER A 222 -7.78 -8.42 -4.44
C SER A 222 -7.82 -9.00 -3.02
N VAL A 223 -6.89 -9.89 -2.66
CA VAL A 223 -6.76 -10.49 -1.33
C VAL A 223 -6.33 -9.43 -0.31
N GLU A 224 -5.35 -8.59 -0.62
CA GLU A 224 -4.96 -7.47 0.25
C GLU A 224 -6.13 -6.53 0.52
N LYS A 225 -6.95 -6.25 -0.49
CA LYS A 225 -8.18 -5.46 -0.32
C LYS A 225 -9.14 -6.14 0.65
N TYR A 226 -9.38 -7.45 0.48
CA TYR A 226 -10.24 -8.19 1.39
C TYR A 226 -9.72 -8.21 2.82
N LEU A 227 -8.41 -8.38 3.02
CA LEU A 227 -7.79 -8.32 4.35
C LEU A 227 -8.00 -6.95 5.00
N ARG A 228 -7.73 -5.85 4.29
CA ARG A 228 -7.97 -4.49 4.79
C ARG A 228 -9.44 -4.28 5.18
N GLU A 229 -10.38 -4.78 4.37
CA GLU A 229 -11.80 -4.69 4.69
C GLU A 229 -12.17 -5.51 5.93
N ILE A 230 -11.63 -6.72 6.06
CA ILE A 230 -11.82 -7.57 7.25
C ILE A 230 -11.25 -6.89 8.49
N GLU A 231 -10.00 -6.40 8.42
CA GLU A 231 -9.32 -5.69 9.50
C GLU A 231 -10.12 -4.48 9.97
N THR A 232 -10.53 -3.61 9.03
CA THR A 232 -11.31 -2.39 9.31
C THR A 232 -12.64 -2.72 9.99
N ARG A 233 -13.34 -3.75 9.51
CA ARG A 233 -14.64 -4.15 10.05
C ARG A 233 -14.50 -4.84 11.41
N MET A 234 -13.45 -5.62 11.63
CA MET A 234 -13.17 -6.25 12.93
C MET A 234 -12.80 -5.22 13.99
N ILE A 235 -12.12 -4.13 13.62
CA ILE A 235 -11.88 -2.97 14.52
C ILE A 235 -13.18 -2.30 14.98
N SER A 236 -14.34 -2.56 14.37
CA SER A 236 -15.62 -2.06 14.90
C SER A 236 -16.21 -2.94 16.02
N GLY A 237 -15.53 -4.04 16.39
CA GLY A 237 -15.99 -5.01 17.39
C GLY A 237 -17.11 -5.93 16.91
N LYS A 238 -17.48 -5.84 15.63
CA LYS A 238 -18.54 -6.64 15.03
C LYS A 238 -17.97 -7.82 14.23
N HIS A 239 -18.72 -8.92 14.24
CA HIS A 239 -18.32 -10.16 13.59
C HIS A 239 -18.43 -10.10 12.07
N ILE A 240 -17.56 -10.85 11.40
CA ILE A 240 -17.43 -10.81 9.93
C ILE A 240 -18.18 -11.96 9.30
N PHE A 241 -18.95 -11.67 8.25
CA PHE A 241 -19.61 -12.67 7.43
C PHE A 241 -19.03 -12.68 6.00
N LEU A 242 -18.18 -13.66 5.71
CA LEU A 242 -17.61 -13.89 4.38
C LEU A 242 -18.53 -14.79 3.57
N HIS A 243 -19.04 -14.29 2.46
CA HIS A 243 -19.88 -15.08 1.56
C HIS A 243 -19.41 -15.00 0.12
N GLY A 244 -19.89 -15.91 -0.72
CA GLY A 244 -19.53 -15.96 -2.14
C GLY A 244 -19.53 -17.39 -2.66
N PRO A 245 -19.22 -17.59 -3.96
CA PRO A 245 -19.23 -18.91 -4.59
C PRO A 245 -18.25 -19.92 -3.94
N THR A 246 -18.49 -21.20 -4.18
CA THR A 246 -17.61 -22.28 -3.71
C THR A 246 -16.24 -22.17 -4.37
N GLY A 247 -15.17 -22.37 -3.59
CA GLY A 247 -13.81 -22.39 -4.14
C GLY A 247 -13.14 -21.02 -4.34
N THR A 248 -13.75 -19.92 -3.88
CA THR A 248 -13.13 -18.58 -3.88
C THR A 248 -12.11 -18.36 -2.76
N GLY A 249 -11.87 -19.35 -1.90
CA GLY A 249 -10.86 -19.28 -0.84
C GLY A 249 -11.31 -18.61 0.46
N LYS A 250 -12.62 -18.46 0.72
CA LYS A 250 -13.19 -17.84 1.94
C LYS A 250 -12.57 -18.34 3.25
N THR A 251 -12.44 -19.65 3.40
CA THR A 251 -11.88 -20.29 4.61
C THR A 251 -10.38 -20.00 4.76
N SER A 252 -9.63 -20.01 3.66
CA SER A 252 -8.20 -19.63 3.68
C SER A 252 -8.03 -18.14 3.98
N LEU A 253 -8.86 -17.28 3.40
CA LEU A 253 -8.88 -15.84 3.69
C LEU A 253 -9.22 -15.56 5.15
N ALA A 254 -10.23 -16.23 5.73
CA ALA A 254 -10.60 -16.09 7.13
C ALA A 254 -9.46 -16.49 8.07
N ARG A 255 -8.79 -17.62 7.80
CA ARG A 255 -7.63 -18.08 8.59
C ARG A 255 -6.47 -17.10 8.48
N PHE A 256 -6.17 -16.65 7.26
CA PHE A 256 -5.09 -15.72 7.00
C PHE A 256 -5.35 -14.37 7.71
N ALA A 257 -6.56 -13.84 7.60
CA ALA A 257 -6.97 -12.62 8.30
C ALA A 257 -6.87 -12.78 9.82
N ALA A 258 -7.37 -13.89 10.37
CA ALA A 258 -7.32 -14.16 11.80
C ALA A 258 -5.88 -14.17 12.33
N LYS A 259 -4.99 -14.90 11.65
CA LYS A 259 -3.57 -15.02 12.02
C LYS A 259 -2.84 -13.69 11.91
N GLN A 260 -3.06 -12.91 10.84
CA GLN A 260 -2.49 -11.55 10.72
C GLN A 260 -2.94 -10.64 11.87
N LEU A 261 -4.21 -10.78 12.26
CA LEU A 261 -4.84 -9.94 13.27
C LEU A 261 -4.42 -10.27 14.71
N THR A 262 -4.32 -11.55 15.08
CA THR A 262 -4.04 -11.98 16.46
C THR A 262 -2.64 -12.52 16.66
N ASN A 263 -1.89 -12.76 15.59
CA ASN A 263 -0.63 -13.51 15.61
C ASN A 263 -0.76 -14.91 16.25
N GLN A 264 -1.98 -15.45 16.23
CA GLN A 264 -2.34 -16.75 16.79
C GLN A 264 -3.24 -17.49 15.81
N ASP A 265 -3.16 -18.82 15.80
CA ASP A 265 -4.06 -19.63 14.99
C ASP A 265 -5.51 -19.48 15.48
N PRO A 266 -6.49 -19.37 14.57
CA PRO A 266 -7.88 -19.29 14.95
C PRO A 266 -8.42 -20.63 15.44
N GLU A 267 -9.40 -20.56 16.33
CA GLU A 267 -10.24 -21.71 16.68
C GLU A 267 -11.20 -22.02 15.51
N MET A 268 -11.31 -23.30 15.14
CA MET A 268 -12.13 -23.71 13.99
C MET A 268 -13.40 -24.44 14.43
N VAL A 269 -14.53 -24.03 13.84
CA VAL A 269 -15.82 -24.73 13.92
C VAL A 269 -16.24 -25.12 12.51
N TYR A 270 -16.10 -26.39 12.17
CA TYR A 270 -16.56 -26.94 10.88
C TYR A 270 -18.05 -27.26 10.94
N CYS A 271 -18.87 -26.33 10.43
CA CYS A 271 -20.32 -26.43 10.54
C CYS A 271 -20.89 -27.49 9.61
N ASN A 272 -21.80 -28.30 10.16
CA ASN A 272 -22.57 -29.29 9.42
C ASN A 272 -23.91 -29.54 10.13
N PRO A 273 -24.88 -30.24 9.50
CA PRO A 273 -26.19 -30.48 10.10
C PRO A 273 -26.20 -31.25 11.44
N GLN A 274 -25.10 -31.94 11.76
CA GLN A 274 -24.93 -32.72 13.00
C GLN A 274 -24.20 -31.94 14.10
N THR A 275 -23.62 -30.77 13.79
CA THR A 275 -22.95 -29.93 14.78
C THR A 275 -23.98 -29.56 15.85
N ARG A 276 -23.64 -29.64 17.13
CA ARG A 276 -24.53 -29.27 18.24
C ARG A 276 -23.88 -28.19 19.09
N GLU A 277 -24.66 -27.55 19.97
CA GLU A 277 -24.16 -26.56 20.94
C GLU A 277 -22.92 -27.08 21.68
N ALA A 278 -22.95 -28.33 22.14
CA ALA A 278 -21.87 -28.94 22.91
C ALA A 278 -20.54 -29.03 22.14
N ASN A 279 -20.57 -29.08 20.80
CA ASN A 279 -19.37 -29.07 19.96
C ASN A 279 -18.74 -27.68 19.87
N ILE A 280 -19.51 -26.62 20.14
CA ILE A 280 -19.12 -25.22 19.95
C ILE A 280 -18.76 -24.60 21.29
N TRP A 281 -19.62 -24.78 22.29
CA TRP A 281 -19.46 -24.25 23.65
C TRP A 281 -18.58 -25.12 24.53
N GLY A 282 -18.70 -26.43 24.38
CA GLY A 282 -18.08 -27.39 25.27
C GLY A 282 -19.10 -28.30 25.95
N LYS A 283 -18.57 -29.20 26.75
CA LYS A 283 -19.37 -30.16 27.51
C LYS A 283 -18.64 -30.53 28.79
N THR A 284 -19.41 -31.01 29.75
CA THR A 284 -18.87 -31.71 30.90
C THR A 284 -18.38 -33.10 30.47
N GLY A 285 -17.09 -33.37 30.69
CA GLY A 285 -16.43 -34.65 30.46
C GLY A 285 -16.19 -35.43 31.75
N ILE A 286 -15.73 -36.67 31.59
CA ILE A 286 -15.30 -37.52 32.70
C ILE A 286 -13.92 -38.10 32.39
N GLU A 287 -13.01 -38.00 33.35
CA GLU A 287 -11.65 -38.53 33.27
C GLU A 287 -11.34 -39.38 34.52
N PRO A 288 -10.58 -40.47 34.39
CA PRO A 288 -10.11 -41.21 35.55
C PRO A 288 -9.06 -40.37 36.30
N ALA A 289 -9.30 -40.12 37.58
CA ALA A 289 -8.32 -39.53 38.48
C ALA A 289 -7.17 -40.51 38.74
N GLU A 290 -6.02 -40.00 39.20
CA GLU A 290 -4.81 -40.79 39.49
C GLU A 290 -5.06 -41.96 40.48
N ASN A 291 -6.14 -41.90 41.27
CA ASN A 291 -6.55 -42.94 42.22
C ASN A 291 -7.65 -43.89 41.70
N GLY A 292 -8.01 -43.82 40.42
CA GLY A 292 -9.06 -44.64 39.80
C GLY A 292 -10.50 -44.15 40.02
N ALA A 293 -10.72 -43.02 40.71
CA ALA A 293 -12.05 -42.41 40.82
C ALA A 293 -12.43 -41.64 39.53
N ILE A 294 -13.72 -41.53 39.22
CA ILE A 294 -14.18 -40.72 38.08
C ILE A 294 -14.19 -39.25 38.50
N LYS A 295 -13.43 -38.40 37.79
CA LYS A 295 -13.41 -36.95 37.95
C LYS A 295 -14.15 -36.29 36.80
N THR A 296 -15.06 -35.40 37.14
CA THR A 296 -15.70 -34.52 36.16
C THR A 296 -14.72 -33.44 35.71
N VAL A 297 -14.57 -33.25 34.40
CA VAL A 297 -13.69 -32.24 33.80
C VAL A 297 -14.45 -31.36 32.84
N ASP A 298 -14.07 -30.08 32.78
CA ASP A 298 -14.71 -29.10 31.91
C ASP A 298 -13.99 -29.09 30.56
N ILE A 299 -14.67 -29.55 29.50
CA ILE A 299 -14.11 -29.55 28.15
C ILE A 299 -14.65 -28.32 27.42
N TYR A 300 -13.84 -27.28 27.30
CA TYR A 300 -14.20 -26.06 26.57
C TYR A 300 -14.26 -26.33 25.07
N GLY A 301 -15.34 -25.91 24.41
CA GLY A 301 -15.46 -25.94 22.96
C GLY A 301 -14.72 -24.77 22.29
N PRO A 302 -14.59 -24.77 20.95
CA PRO A 302 -13.81 -23.77 20.22
C PRO A 302 -14.25 -22.32 20.48
N LEU A 303 -15.57 -22.06 20.57
CA LEU A 303 -16.09 -20.72 20.87
C LEU A 303 -15.70 -20.28 22.29
N ALA A 304 -15.81 -21.20 23.26
CA ALA A 304 -15.47 -20.91 24.65
C ALA A 304 -13.96 -20.71 24.86
N ARG A 305 -13.11 -21.48 24.15
CA ARG A 305 -11.66 -21.26 24.15
C ARG A 305 -11.31 -19.92 23.53
N ALA A 306 -11.89 -19.59 22.38
CA ALA A 306 -11.64 -18.29 21.74
C ALA A 306 -12.03 -17.10 22.62
N MET A 307 -13.18 -17.17 23.32
CA MET A 307 -13.58 -16.15 24.28
C MET A 307 -12.61 -16.04 25.46
N ARG A 308 -12.23 -17.18 26.06
CA ARG A 308 -11.32 -17.23 27.21
C ARG A 308 -9.89 -16.83 26.88
N ASP A 309 -9.44 -17.11 25.66
CA ASP A 309 -8.04 -16.92 25.24
C ASP A 309 -7.85 -15.63 24.43
N GLY A 310 -8.94 -14.91 24.12
CA GLY A 310 -8.90 -13.65 23.36
C GLY A 310 -8.52 -13.84 21.89
N THR A 311 -8.94 -14.95 21.28
CA THR A 311 -8.58 -15.33 19.90
C THR A 311 -9.77 -15.28 18.95
N VAL A 312 -9.50 -15.44 17.66
CA VAL A 312 -10.55 -15.49 16.64
C VAL A 312 -11.11 -16.91 16.55
N VAL A 313 -12.43 -17.05 16.51
CA VAL A 313 -13.11 -18.30 16.10
C VAL A 313 -13.70 -18.17 14.71
N ILE A 314 -13.49 -19.19 13.87
CA ILE A 314 -14.01 -19.27 12.51
C ILE A 314 -15.10 -20.33 12.44
N PHE A 315 -16.30 -19.91 12.10
CA PHE A 315 -17.42 -20.79 11.74
C PHE A 315 -17.38 -21.05 10.24
N ASP A 316 -16.76 -22.17 9.86
CA ASP A 316 -16.62 -22.56 8.47
C ASP A 316 -17.91 -23.19 7.96
N GLU A 317 -18.39 -22.75 6.79
CA GLU A 317 -19.63 -23.21 6.17
C GLU A 317 -20.86 -23.01 7.07
N PHE A 318 -20.99 -21.84 7.71
CA PHE A 318 -22.01 -21.51 8.70
C PHE A 318 -23.45 -21.79 8.23
N THR A 319 -23.75 -21.58 6.94
CA THR A 319 -25.06 -21.88 6.34
C THR A 319 -25.38 -23.37 6.22
N ALA A 320 -24.45 -24.26 6.59
CA ALA A 320 -24.69 -25.69 6.77
C ALA A 320 -25.38 -26.05 8.10
N LEU A 321 -25.37 -25.14 9.09
CA LEU A 321 -26.11 -25.34 10.34
C LEU A 321 -27.61 -25.24 10.11
N PRO A 322 -28.45 -26.03 10.80
CA PRO A 322 -29.89 -25.79 10.90
C PRO A 322 -30.21 -24.40 11.46
N LYS A 323 -31.31 -23.79 11.03
CA LYS A 323 -31.70 -22.42 11.45
C LYS A 323 -31.73 -22.24 12.98
N ASP A 324 -32.33 -23.20 13.70
CA ASP A 324 -32.44 -23.16 15.17
C ASP A 324 -31.06 -23.16 15.86
N GLN A 325 -30.04 -23.71 15.21
CA GLN A 325 -28.67 -23.72 15.70
C GLN A 325 -27.90 -22.43 15.38
N MET A 326 -28.28 -21.70 14.35
CA MET A 326 -27.65 -20.39 14.12
C MET A 326 -28.00 -19.40 15.24
N VAL A 327 -29.19 -19.53 15.82
CA VAL A 327 -29.74 -18.58 16.80
C VAL A 327 -28.99 -18.60 18.14
N PHE A 328 -28.40 -19.73 18.58
CA PHE A 328 -27.73 -19.77 19.89
C PHE A 328 -26.48 -18.88 19.95
N ILE A 329 -25.85 -18.57 18.80
CA ILE A 329 -24.66 -17.71 18.73
C ILE A 329 -25.04 -16.25 18.98
N LYS A 330 -26.29 -15.86 18.72
CA LYS A 330 -26.78 -14.48 18.86
C LYS A 330 -26.50 -13.88 20.23
N GLY A 331 -26.58 -14.71 21.30
CA GLY A 331 -26.30 -14.27 22.66
C GLY A 331 -24.89 -13.71 22.84
N ILE A 332 -23.93 -14.15 22.02
CA ILE A 332 -22.53 -13.70 22.04
C ILE A 332 -22.25 -12.61 21.04
N MET A 333 -23.05 -12.50 19.97
CA MET A 333 -22.82 -11.50 18.93
C MET A 333 -22.88 -10.05 19.43
N ASN A 334 -23.54 -9.82 20.56
CA ASN A 334 -23.69 -8.53 21.21
C ASN A 334 -22.87 -8.40 22.51
N ALA A 335 -22.10 -9.41 22.88
CA ALA A 335 -21.35 -9.43 24.12
C ALA A 335 -20.07 -8.59 24.00
N GLN A 336 -19.75 -7.86 25.07
CA GLN A 336 -18.60 -6.97 25.12
C GLN A 336 -17.43 -7.61 25.86
N VAL A 337 -16.22 -7.09 25.61
CA VAL A 337 -15.03 -7.54 26.35
C VAL A 337 -15.21 -7.25 27.84
N GLY A 338 -14.90 -8.24 28.67
CA GLY A 338 -15.16 -8.23 30.11
C GLY A 338 -16.52 -8.78 30.52
N ASP A 339 -17.46 -9.00 29.60
CA ASP A 339 -18.72 -9.66 29.93
C ASP A 339 -18.48 -11.11 30.37
N MET A 340 -19.23 -11.53 31.40
CA MET A 340 -19.17 -12.89 31.92
C MET A 340 -20.25 -13.75 31.26
N VAL A 341 -19.83 -14.63 30.36
CA VAL A 341 -20.71 -15.55 29.63
C VAL A 341 -20.82 -16.87 30.37
N ASN A 342 -22.05 -17.33 30.62
CA ASN A 342 -22.28 -18.65 31.20
C ASN A 342 -22.20 -19.74 30.13
N VAL A 343 -21.19 -20.58 30.20
CA VAL A 343 -21.02 -21.76 29.33
C VAL A 343 -21.57 -22.97 30.07
N MET A 344 -22.60 -23.61 29.50
CA MET A 344 -23.23 -24.78 30.10
C MET A 344 -22.20 -25.89 30.35
N GLY A 345 -22.05 -26.28 31.62
CA GLY A 345 -21.11 -27.32 32.03
C GLY A 345 -19.67 -26.86 32.27
N ASN A 346 -19.35 -25.57 32.06
CA ASN A 346 -18.00 -25.00 32.22
C ASN A 346 -17.96 -23.71 33.07
N GLY A 347 -19.10 -23.29 33.61
CA GLY A 347 -19.22 -22.09 34.45
C GLY A 347 -19.19 -20.79 33.65
N ARG A 348 -18.90 -19.68 34.34
CA ARG A 348 -18.81 -18.35 33.70
C ARG A 348 -17.39 -18.08 33.23
N ILE A 349 -17.24 -17.71 31.96
CA ILE A 349 -15.96 -17.27 31.40
C ILE A 349 -16.04 -15.78 31.02
N PRO A 350 -14.95 -15.01 31.21
CA PRO A 350 -14.87 -13.67 30.67
C PRO A 350 -14.69 -13.75 29.15
N ILE A 351 -15.19 -12.74 28.44
CA ILE A 351 -14.75 -12.45 27.08
C ILE A 351 -13.45 -11.65 27.18
N GLU A 352 -12.33 -12.28 26.83
CA GLU A 352 -11.03 -11.62 26.79
C GLU A 352 -10.87 -10.70 25.58
N ALA A 353 -10.01 -9.69 25.73
CA ALA A 353 -9.67 -8.78 24.66
C ALA A 353 -9.04 -9.54 23.48
N GLY A 354 -9.47 -9.21 22.26
CA GLY A 354 -9.03 -9.89 21.03
C GLY A 354 -9.99 -10.96 20.51
N PHE A 355 -10.98 -11.38 21.30
CA PHE A 355 -12.03 -12.29 20.85
C PHE A 355 -12.83 -11.72 19.68
N GLN A 356 -12.92 -12.49 18.60
CA GLN A 356 -13.65 -12.14 17.38
C GLN A 356 -14.26 -13.39 16.74
N MET A 357 -15.29 -13.21 15.92
CA MET A 357 -15.90 -14.28 15.15
C MET A 357 -15.88 -13.96 13.66
N ILE A 358 -15.48 -14.94 12.84
CA ILE A 358 -15.57 -14.89 11.39
C ILE A 358 -16.44 -16.06 10.92
N PHE A 359 -17.40 -15.79 10.06
CA PHE A 359 -18.32 -16.78 9.50
C PHE A 359 -18.05 -16.89 8.02
N THR A 360 -17.84 -18.10 7.51
CA THR A 360 -17.79 -18.34 6.06
C THR A 360 -19.09 -18.99 5.62
N ALA A 361 -19.61 -18.61 4.45
CA ALA A 361 -20.88 -19.12 3.98
C ALA A 361 -20.95 -19.24 2.46
N ASN A 362 -21.62 -20.31 2.01
CA ASN A 362 -22.22 -20.36 0.68
C ASN A 362 -23.72 -20.02 0.85
N LEU A 363 -24.17 -18.93 0.24
CA LEU A 363 -25.57 -18.53 0.34
C LEU A 363 -26.47 -19.52 -0.41
N LYS A 364 -27.68 -19.70 0.11
CA LYS A 364 -28.71 -20.53 -0.52
C LYS A 364 -29.06 -19.97 -1.89
N SER A 365 -29.00 -20.82 -2.90
CA SER A 365 -29.27 -20.47 -4.30
C SER A 365 -29.72 -21.72 -5.06
N GLU A 366 -30.03 -21.61 -6.36
CA GLU A 366 -30.28 -22.79 -7.22
C GLU A 366 -29.09 -23.77 -7.21
N LYS A 367 -27.86 -23.28 -6.97
CA LYS A 367 -26.62 -24.10 -6.91
C LYS A 367 -26.40 -24.76 -5.56
N ASN A 368 -26.89 -24.13 -4.49
CA ASN A 368 -26.71 -24.60 -3.12
C ASN A 368 -28.07 -24.73 -2.40
N PRO A 369 -29.00 -25.56 -2.90
CA PRO A 369 -30.36 -25.65 -2.36
C PRO A 369 -30.41 -26.26 -0.94
N GLU A 370 -29.40 -27.04 -0.57
CA GLU A 370 -29.25 -27.68 0.74
C GLU A 370 -28.86 -26.70 1.85
N ARG A 371 -28.34 -25.53 1.48
CA ARG A 371 -27.90 -24.51 2.43
C ARG A 371 -29.09 -23.82 3.07
N GLN A 372 -28.94 -23.46 4.33
CA GLN A 372 -29.94 -22.76 5.07
C GLN A 372 -29.86 -21.26 4.80
N GLU A 373 -31.02 -20.61 4.71
CA GLU A 373 -31.09 -19.16 4.78
C GLU A 373 -30.77 -18.70 6.20
N LEU A 374 -30.12 -17.54 6.32
CA LEU A 374 -29.91 -16.89 7.60
C LEU A 374 -31.28 -16.49 8.19
N PRO A 375 -31.56 -16.83 9.47
CA PRO A 375 -32.68 -16.25 10.19
C PRO A 375 -32.60 -14.71 10.18
N PRO A 376 -33.73 -13.98 10.08
CA PRO A 376 -33.73 -12.51 10.01
C PRO A 376 -32.95 -11.83 11.14
N GLU A 377 -33.01 -12.41 12.35
CA GLU A 377 -32.31 -11.94 13.53
C GLU A 377 -30.78 -12.12 13.45
N ILE A 378 -30.28 -13.13 12.74
CA ILE A 378 -28.85 -13.33 12.49
C ILE A 378 -28.40 -12.48 11.30
N ALA A 379 -29.23 -12.37 10.26
CA ALA A 379 -28.92 -11.55 9.09
C ALA A 379 -28.67 -10.08 9.44
N ARG A 380 -29.44 -9.52 10.39
CA ARG A 380 -29.26 -8.13 10.88
C ARG A 380 -27.90 -7.89 11.54
N GLU A 381 -27.35 -8.88 12.22
CA GLU A 381 -26.03 -8.76 12.86
C GLU A 381 -24.90 -8.67 11.81
N PHE A 382 -25.11 -9.27 10.63
CA PHE A 382 -24.15 -9.26 9.52
C PHE A 382 -24.39 -8.16 8.49
N GLU A 383 -25.51 -7.43 8.54
CA GLU A 383 -25.92 -6.47 7.50
C GLU A 383 -24.82 -5.46 7.15
N GLN A 384 -24.13 -4.94 8.16
CA GLN A 384 -23.05 -3.95 7.98
C GLN A 384 -21.65 -4.58 7.89
N ASN A 385 -21.50 -5.88 8.22
CA ASN A 385 -20.21 -6.58 8.30
C ASN A 385 -20.16 -7.85 7.45
N ASN A 386 -20.86 -7.85 6.32
CA ASN A 386 -20.77 -8.91 5.32
C ASN A 386 -19.86 -8.50 4.16
N LEU A 387 -19.07 -9.44 3.66
CA LEU A 387 -18.11 -9.24 2.58
C LEU A 387 -18.26 -10.36 1.54
N GLU A 388 -18.53 -9.98 0.28
CA GLU A 388 -18.60 -10.91 -0.83
C GLU A 388 -17.20 -11.17 -1.41
N VAL A 389 -16.76 -12.42 -1.32
CA VAL A 389 -15.49 -12.91 -1.85
C VAL A 389 -15.73 -13.52 -3.22
N ASN A 390 -15.22 -12.85 -4.25
CA ASN A 390 -15.33 -13.24 -5.65
C ASN A 390 -14.15 -14.12 -6.08
N TYR A 391 -14.28 -14.75 -7.25
CA TYR A 391 -13.16 -15.46 -7.88
C TYR A 391 -12.01 -14.50 -8.21
N THR A 392 -10.80 -15.04 -8.17
CA THR A 392 -9.58 -14.31 -8.48
C THR A 392 -9.61 -13.82 -9.94
N LYS A 393 -9.21 -12.57 -10.16
CA LYS A 393 -9.13 -12.03 -11.53
C LYS A 393 -8.07 -12.79 -12.33
N LYS A 394 -8.28 -12.97 -13.64
CA LYS A 394 -7.36 -13.73 -14.51
C LYS A 394 -5.92 -13.23 -14.48
N GLU A 395 -5.73 -11.91 -14.33
CA GLU A 395 -4.42 -11.28 -14.27
C GLU A 395 -3.69 -11.65 -12.98
N GLU A 396 -4.38 -11.62 -11.85
CA GLU A 396 -3.84 -12.04 -10.55
C GLU A 396 -3.68 -13.57 -10.49
N ALA A 397 -4.59 -14.32 -11.13
CA ALA A 397 -4.49 -15.77 -11.21
C ALA A 397 -3.21 -16.18 -11.93
N TYR A 398 -2.85 -15.51 -13.05
CA TYR A 398 -1.59 -15.75 -13.75
C TYR A 398 -0.37 -15.53 -12.85
N ASP A 399 -0.37 -14.49 -12.03
CA ASP A 399 0.71 -14.22 -11.09
C ASP A 399 0.84 -15.31 -10.03
N ILE A 400 -0.29 -15.80 -9.53
CA ILE A 400 -0.33 -16.97 -8.63
C ILE A 400 0.21 -18.21 -9.33
N MET A 401 -0.12 -18.44 -10.62
CA MET A 401 0.42 -19.57 -11.38
C MET A 401 1.94 -19.46 -11.54
N LEU A 402 2.46 -18.27 -11.85
CA LEU A 402 3.90 -18.02 -11.93
C LEU A 402 4.58 -18.28 -10.58
N ALA A 403 4.07 -17.70 -9.50
CA ALA A 403 4.60 -17.91 -8.16
C ALA A 403 4.58 -19.40 -7.75
N ARG A 404 3.52 -20.13 -8.11
CA ARG A 404 3.47 -21.59 -7.88
C ARG A 404 4.52 -22.34 -8.69
N LEU A 405 4.88 -21.88 -9.89
CA LEU A 405 5.88 -22.54 -10.74
C LEU A 405 7.33 -22.21 -10.37
N MET A 406 7.55 -21.16 -9.57
CA MET A 406 8.89 -20.70 -9.18
C MET A 406 9.66 -21.71 -8.33
N GLN A 407 10.98 -21.70 -8.55
CA GLN A 407 11.99 -22.35 -7.72
C GLN A 407 12.36 -21.46 -6.52
N ALA A 408 13.22 -21.98 -5.64
CA ALA A 408 13.69 -21.27 -4.44
C ALA A 408 14.34 -19.91 -4.77
N ASP A 409 15.05 -19.81 -5.89
CA ASP A 409 15.72 -18.60 -6.38
C ASP A 409 14.77 -17.65 -7.16
N GLY A 410 13.46 -17.95 -7.21
CA GLY A 410 12.48 -17.17 -7.96
C GLY A 410 12.49 -17.41 -9.48
N SER A 411 13.34 -18.32 -9.97
CA SER A 411 13.40 -18.67 -11.39
C SER A 411 12.29 -19.65 -11.80
N VAL A 412 12.03 -19.75 -13.11
CA VAL A 412 11.13 -20.74 -13.70
C VAL A 412 11.77 -21.31 -14.96
N ASP A 413 11.86 -22.65 -15.07
CA ASP A 413 12.15 -23.26 -16.37
C ASP A 413 10.85 -23.63 -17.09
N MET A 414 10.57 -22.91 -18.18
CA MET A 414 9.39 -23.14 -18.99
C MET A 414 9.59 -22.57 -20.40
N SER A 415 8.81 -23.05 -21.37
CA SER A 415 8.85 -22.49 -22.71
C SER A 415 8.25 -21.09 -22.76
N VAL A 416 8.75 -20.25 -23.69
CA VAL A 416 8.16 -18.92 -23.96
C VAL A 416 6.67 -19.07 -24.31
N TYR A 417 6.36 -20.08 -25.15
CA TYR A 417 4.99 -20.35 -25.57
C TYR A 417 4.06 -20.61 -24.39
N ASP A 418 4.52 -21.37 -23.39
CA ASP A 418 3.66 -21.70 -22.26
C ASP A 418 3.43 -20.50 -21.33
N LEU A 419 4.47 -19.70 -21.07
CA LEU A 419 4.36 -18.51 -20.24
C LEU A 419 3.51 -17.40 -20.88
N GLU A 420 3.62 -17.20 -22.21
CA GLU A 420 2.94 -16.10 -22.91
C GLU A 420 1.61 -16.52 -23.56
N THR A 421 1.39 -17.81 -23.81
CA THR A 421 0.19 -18.30 -24.51
C THR A 421 -0.59 -19.32 -23.69
N THR A 422 0.03 -20.42 -23.26
CA THR A 422 -0.70 -21.53 -22.60
C THR A 422 -1.30 -21.10 -21.25
N LEU A 423 -0.50 -20.51 -20.36
CA LEU A 423 -0.96 -20.06 -19.04
C LEU A 423 -2.00 -18.94 -19.13
N PRO A 424 -1.82 -17.86 -19.92
CA PRO A 424 -2.86 -16.84 -20.06
C PRO A 424 -4.19 -17.40 -20.58
N LYS A 425 -4.15 -18.32 -21.55
CA LYS A 425 -5.35 -19.00 -22.07
C LYS A 425 -6.02 -19.90 -21.02
N LEU A 426 -5.23 -20.52 -20.15
CA LEU A 426 -5.75 -21.26 -19.00
C LEU A 426 -6.48 -20.33 -18.02
N CYS A 427 -5.89 -19.18 -17.68
CA CYS A 427 -6.55 -18.17 -16.84
C CYS A 427 -7.86 -17.68 -17.46
N GLU A 428 -7.88 -17.37 -18.76
CA GLU A 428 -9.11 -17.00 -19.45
C GLU A 428 -10.17 -18.10 -19.42
N ALA A 429 -9.76 -19.36 -19.64
CA ALA A 429 -10.70 -20.48 -19.61
C ALA A 429 -11.28 -20.70 -18.21
N ILE A 430 -10.47 -20.56 -17.16
CA ILE A 430 -10.91 -20.64 -15.76
C ILE A 430 -11.95 -19.55 -15.48
N THR A 431 -11.68 -18.30 -15.86
CA THR A 431 -12.64 -17.19 -15.67
C THR A 431 -13.96 -17.45 -16.39
N GLU A 432 -13.94 -17.96 -17.63
CA GLU A 432 -15.16 -18.32 -18.37
C GLU A 432 -15.93 -19.48 -17.69
N ILE A 433 -15.22 -20.47 -17.14
CA ILE A 433 -15.81 -21.56 -16.34
C ILE A 433 -16.46 -21.01 -15.06
N GLU A 434 -15.79 -20.12 -14.34
CA GLU A 434 -16.31 -19.49 -13.11
C GLU A 434 -17.54 -18.61 -13.39
N LEU A 435 -17.54 -17.86 -14.49
CA LEU A 435 -18.70 -17.09 -14.95
C LEU A 435 -19.86 -18.00 -15.34
N ALA A 436 -19.59 -19.08 -16.07
CA ALA A 436 -20.60 -20.06 -16.44
C ALA A 436 -21.16 -20.80 -15.22
N TYR A 437 -20.34 -21.04 -14.19
CA TYR A 437 -20.78 -21.67 -12.95
C TYR A 437 -21.68 -20.75 -12.10
N THR A 438 -21.40 -19.43 -12.11
CA THR A 438 -22.19 -18.43 -11.39
C THR A 438 -23.44 -17.94 -12.14
N ASP A 439 -23.81 -18.62 -13.23
CA ASP A 439 -24.92 -18.27 -14.15
C ASP A 439 -24.81 -16.83 -14.71
N LYS A 440 -23.60 -16.27 -14.71
CA LYS A 440 -23.24 -14.97 -15.30
C LYS A 440 -22.57 -15.16 -16.68
N ALA A 441 -22.77 -16.31 -17.32
CA ALA A 441 -22.20 -16.62 -18.63
C ALA A 441 -22.53 -15.49 -19.62
N SER A 442 -21.50 -14.88 -20.20
CA SER A 442 -21.66 -13.73 -21.07
C SER A 442 -22.27 -14.15 -22.42
N ALA A 443 -22.84 -13.19 -23.15
CA ALA A 443 -23.22 -13.40 -24.55
C ALA A 443 -22.03 -13.95 -25.37
N THR A 444 -20.82 -13.50 -25.04
CA THR A 444 -19.54 -13.94 -25.62
C THR A 444 -19.28 -15.43 -25.41
N THR A 445 -19.49 -15.98 -24.21
CA THR A 445 -19.32 -17.41 -23.91
C THR A 445 -20.29 -18.26 -24.72
N THR A 446 -21.53 -17.77 -24.89
CA THR A 446 -22.59 -18.42 -25.67
C THR A 446 -22.25 -18.44 -27.17
N THR A 447 -21.71 -17.33 -27.69
CA THR A 447 -21.25 -17.21 -29.08
C THR A 447 -20.01 -18.07 -29.35
N MET A 448 -18.99 -18.03 -28.47
CA MET A 448 -17.72 -18.74 -28.66
C MET A 448 -17.85 -20.27 -28.59
N THR A 449 -18.79 -20.76 -27.77
CA THR A 449 -19.04 -22.21 -27.61
C THR A 449 -20.14 -22.73 -28.55
N GLU A 450 -20.75 -21.85 -29.36
CA GLU A 450 -21.91 -22.14 -30.22
C GLU A 450 -23.00 -22.93 -29.45
N SER A 451 -23.20 -22.59 -28.17
CA SER A 451 -24.06 -23.35 -27.24
C SER A 451 -25.36 -22.61 -26.92
N GLY A 452 -25.92 -21.90 -27.91
CA GLY A 452 -27.20 -21.21 -27.76
C GLY A 452 -28.32 -22.18 -27.39
N GLY A 453 -28.89 -22.01 -26.20
CA GLY A 453 -30.06 -22.77 -25.77
C GLY A 453 -31.31 -22.33 -26.54
N THR A 454 -32.25 -23.26 -26.75
CA THR A 454 -33.64 -22.91 -27.05
C THR A 454 -34.22 -22.17 -25.84
N ALA A 455 -34.75 -20.96 -26.06
CA ALA A 455 -35.38 -20.08 -25.07
C ALA A 455 -34.47 -19.19 -24.19
N GLY A 456 -33.48 -18.51 -24.78
CA GLY A 456 -32.94 -17.24 -24.23
C GLY A 456 -32.20 -17.30 -22.87
N LYS A 457 -32.04 -18.48 -22.26
CA LYS A 457 -31.25 -18.68 -21.04
C LYS A 457 -29.82 -19.10 -21.43
N ALA A 458 -28.83 -18.33 -21.00
CA ALA A 458 -27.42 -18.63 -21.29
C ALA A 458 -27.03 -20.00 -20.72
N PRO A 459 -26.20 -20.80 -21.42
CA PRO A 459 -25.71 -22.08 -20.91
C PRO A 459 -24.84 -21.85 -19.65
N GLY A 460 -25.18 -22.54 -18.56
CA GLY A 460 -24.45 -22.48 -17.28
C GLY A 460 -23.98 -23.86 -16.81
N LEU A 461 -22.91 -23.88 -16.03
CA LEU A 461 -22.34 -25.10 -15.43
C LEU A 461 -23.04 -25.37 -14.09
N LYS A 462 -23.46 -26.61 -13.85
CA LYS A 462 -24.16 -26.97 -12.60
C LYS A 462 -23.20 -27.27 -11.44
N LYS A 463 -22.17 -28.08 -11.69
CA LYS A 463 -21.26 -28.58 -10.65
C LYS A 463 -19.78 -28.41 -11.02
N PHE A 464 -19.44 -28.48 -12.30
CA PHE A 464 -18.04 -28.31 -12.72
C PHE A 464 -17.59 -26.85 -12.54
N VAL A 465 -16.51 -26.66 -11.79
CA VAL A 465 -15.81 -25.37 -11.65
C VAL A 465 -14.32 -25.64 -11.45
N MET A 466 -13.47 -24.79 -12.02
CA MET A 466 -12.04 -24.81 -11.75
C MET A 466 -11.75 -23.80 -10.65
N THR A 467 -11.12 -24.25 -9.56
CA THR A 467 -10.83 -23.41 -8.39
C THR A 467 -9.33 -23.27 -8.20
N GLN A 468 -8.91 -22.43 -7.24
CA GLN A 468 -7.50 -22.33 -6.85
C GLN A 468 -6.91 -23.71 -6.46
N GLY A 469 -7.68 -24.58 -5.80
CA GLY A 469 -7.24 -25.95 -5.49
C GLY A 469 -7.06 -26.82 -6.73
N THR A 470 -7.84 -26.60 -7.80
CA THR A 470 -7.61 -27.26 -9.09
C THR A 470 -6.27 -26.83 -9.70
N VAL A 471 -5.98 -25.53 -9.66
CA VAL A 471 -4.74 -24.94 -10.18
C VAL A 471 -3.53 -25.46 -9.42
N GLU A 472 -3.60 -25.46 -8.09
CA GLU A 472 -2.59 -26.03 -7.19
C GLU A 472 -2.28 -27.49 -7.53
N ALA A 473 -3.30 -28.34 -7.58
CA ALA A 473 -3.13 -29.77 -7.87
C ALA A 473 -2.49 -30.02 -9.25
N ILE A 474 -2.78 -29.18 -10.25
CA ILE A 474 -2.15 -29.26 -11.58
C ILE A 474 -0.66 -28.93 -11.49
N PHE A 475 -0.27 -27.87 -10.78
CA PHE A 475 1.13 -27.41 -10.75
C PHE A 475 2.01 -28.21 -9.81
N ASP A 476 1.52 -28.66 -8.67
CA ASP A 476 2.27 -29.57 -7.79
C ASP A 476 2.58 -30.88 -8.51
N SER A 477 1.59 -31.38 -9.24
CA SER A 477 1.75 -32.52 -10.13
C SER A 477 2.77 -32.29 -11.25
N TRP A 478 2.87 -31.07 -11.76
CA TRP A 478 3.84 -30.73 -12.80
C TRP A 478 5.26 -30.72 -12.27
N LYS A 479 5.47 -30.13 -11.08
CA LYS A 479 6.77 -30.15 -10.40
C LYS A 479 7.27 -31.58 -10.19
N ILE A 480 6.40 -32.45 -9.65
CA ILE A 480 6.72 -33.87 -9.44
C ILE A 480 7.06 -34.57 -10.76
N GLU A 481 6.28 -34.34 -11.83
CA GLU A 481 6.56 -34.93 -13.14
C GLU A 481 7.92 -34.46 -13.70
N ARG A 482 8.26 -33.18 -13.53
CA ARG A 482 9.56 -32.62 -13.96
C ARG A 482 10.73 -33.20 -13.17
N GLU A 483 10.58 -33.37 -11.86
CA GLU A 483 11.64 -33.90 -10.99
C GLU A 483 11.87 -35.41 -11.23
N LEU A 484 10.79 -36.20 -11.30
CA LEU A 484 10.89 -37.65 -11.43
C LEU A 484 11.14 -38.10 -12.88
N ARG A 485 10.67 -37.36 -13.86
CA ARG A 485 10.67 -37.76 -15.29
C ARG A 485 10.97 -36.56 -16.21
N PRO A 486 12.13 -35.91 -16.07
CA PRO A 486 12.47 -34.73 -16.86
C PRO A 486 12.40 -35.00 -18.36
N GLY A 487 11.76 -34.10 -19.10
CA GLY A 487 11.64 -34.16 -20.56
C GLY A 487 10.67 -35.21 -21.12
N ARG A 488 9.99 -36.00 -20.27
CA ARG A 488 9.04 -37.04 -20.71
C ARG A 488 7.89 -36.49 -21.55
N GLN A 489 7.33 -35.34 -21.16
CA GLN A 489 6.25 -34.69 -21.87
C GLN A 489 6.39 -33.16 -21.78
N SER A 490 5.88 -32.47 -22.81
CA SER A 490 5.76 -31.01 -22.83
C SER A 490 4.74 -30.53 -21.80
N PHE A 491 4.86 -29.31 -21.27
CA PHE A 491 3.88 -28.75 -20.34
C PHE A 491 2.46 -28.72 -20.93
N ALA A 492 2.29 -28.34 -22.20
CA ALA A 492 0.98 -28.29 -22.83
C ALA A 492 0.30 -29.67 -22.90
N SER A 493 1.05 -30.73 -23.28
CA SER A 493 0.55 -32.11 -23.24
C SER A 493 0.26 -32.61 -21.82
N PHE A 494 1.05 -32.19 -20.82
CA PHE A 494 0.78 -32.51 -19.42
C PHE A 494 -0.52 -31.85 -18.95
N LEU A 495 -0.68 -30.56 -19.24
CA LEU A 495 -1.85 -29.77 -18.86
C LEU A 495 -3.12 -30.37 -19.48
N ASP A 496 -3.09 -30.67 -20.78
CA ASP A 496 -4.20 -31.31 -21.48
C ASP A 496 -4.59 -32.66 -20.85
N ASN A 497 -3.60 -33.47 -20.43
CA ASN A 497 -3.85 -34.72 -19.72
C ASN A 497 -4.46 -34.48 -18.32
N ARG A 498 -4.01 -33.46 -17.60
CA ARG A 498 -4.58 -33.10 -16.29
C ARG A 498 -6.00 -32.57 -16.41
N LEU A 499 -6.28 -31.74 -17.41
CA LEU A 499 -7.62 -31.27 -17.72
C LEU A 499 -8.53 -32.44 -18.11
N LYS A 500 -8.03 -33.41 -18.90
CA LYS A 500 -8.74 -34.67 -19.18
C LYS A 500 -9.13 -35.40 -17.90
N THR A 501 -8.24 -35.52 -16.91
CA THR A 501 -8.57 -36.15 -15.63
C THR A 501 -9.77 -35.49 -14.94
N GLY A 502 -9.84 -34.16 -14.93
CA GLY A 502 -11.00 -33.43 -14.41
C GLY A 502 -12.28 -33.63 -15.23
N LEU A 503 -12.17 -33.55 -16.57
CA LEU A 503 -13.28 -33.68 -17.52
C LEU A 503 -13.83 -35.10 -17.66
N THR A 504 -13.10 -36.11 -17.20
CA THR A 504 -13.54 -37.52 -17.17
C THR A 504 -14.07 -37.94 -15.81
N PHE A 505 -14.09 -37.04 -14.82
CA PHE A 505 -14.65 -37.33 -13.51
C PHE A 505 -16.17 -37.48 -13.59
N LYS A 506 -16.65 -38.71 -13.36
CA LYS A 506 -18.05 -39.12 -13.59
C LYS A 506 -19.07 -38.45 -12.67
N GLU A 507 -18.61 -37.78 -11.61
CA GLU A 507 -19.46 -36.98 -10.73
C GLU A 507 -20.02 -35.74 -11.43
N TYR A 508 -19.35 -35.27 -12.48
CA TYR A 508 -19.84 -34.17 -13.31
C TYR A 508 -20.75 -34.70 -14.42
N SER A 509 -21.91 -34.05 -14.58
CA SER A 509 -22.87 -34.43 -15.62
C SER A 509 -22.27 -34.29 -17.02
N GLU A 510 -22.70 -35.13 -17.97
CA GLU A 510 -22.25 -35.03 -19.36
C GLU A 510 -22.45 -33.62 -19.97
N PRO A 511 -23.59 -32.92 -19.77
CA PRO A 511 -23.74 -31.53 -20.21
C PRO A 511 -22.69 -30.57 -19.64
N ASP A 512 -22.36 -30.68 -18.35
CA ASP A 512 -21.32 -29.86 -17.71
C ASP A 512 -19.95 -30.15 -18.34
N ARG A 513 -19.62 -31.44 -18.53
CA ARG A 513 -18.35 -31.88 -19.14
C ARG A 513 -18.23 -31.39 -20.58
N ILE A 514 -19.32 -31.42 -21.35
CA ILE A 514 -19.37 -30.88 -22.73
C ILE A 514 -19.11 -29.37 -22.72
N LEU A 515 -19.83 -28.60 -21.89
CA LEU A 515 -19.69 -27.14 -21.86
C LEU A 515 -18.29 -26.72 -21.41
N ALA A 516 -17.76 -27.34 -20.34
CA ALA A 516 -16.40 -27.09 -19.87
C ALA A 516 -15.35 -27.44 -20.95
N THR A 517 -15.53 -28.56 -21.66
CA THR A 517 -14.66 -28.95 -22.78
C THR A 517 -14.69 -27.91 -23.90
N LYS A 518 -15.87 -27.41 -24.27
CA LYS A 518 -16.01 -26.36 -25.28
C LYS A 518 -15.33 -25.05 -24.86
N ILE A 519 -15.47 -24.64 -23.60
CA ILE A 519 -14.81 -23.44 -23.08
C ILE A 519 -13.29 -23.60 -23.18
N LEU A 520 -12.72 -24.70 -22.66
CA LEU A 520 -11.27 -24.98 -22.72
C LEU A 520 -10.76 -25.02 -24.17
N ALA A 521 -11.48 -25.72 -25.05
CA ALA A 521 -11.10 -25.85 -26.46
C ALA A 521 -11.19 -24.53 -27.23
N SER A 522 -12.15 -23.64 -26.88
CA SER A 522 -12.27 -22.30 -27.47
C SER A 522 -11.06 -21.42 -27.16
N LYS A 523 -10.41 -21.66 -26.02
CA LYS A 523 -9.15 -21.01 -25.63
C LYS A 523 -7.91 -21.71 -26.17
N GLY A 524 -8.07 -22.79 -26.94
CA GLY A 524 -6.97 -23.53 -27.56
C GLY A 524 -6.26 -24.52 -26.63
N LEU A 525 -6.93 -24.95 -25.56
CA LEU A 525 -6.52 -26.09 -24.73
C LEU A 525 -7.13 -27.39 -25.27
N LEU A 526 -6.74 -28.53 -24.71
CA LEU A 526 -7.18 -29.89 -25.07
C LEU A 526 -6.76 -30.33 -26.48
N ARG A 527 -5.80 -29.64 -27.10
CA ARG A 527 -5.37 -29.90 -28.48
C ARG A 527 -4.65 -31.24 -28.65
N THR A 528 -4.08 -31.79 -27.58
CA THR A 528 -3.44 -33.12 -27.62
C THR A 528 -4.40 -34.26 -27.27
N ILE A 529 -5.70 -33.98 -27.07
CA ILE A 529 -6.70 -34.94 -26.60
C ILE A 529 -7.85 -35.07 -27.61
N THR A 530 -8.33 -36.30 -27.77
CA THR A 530 -9.47 -36.66 -28.62
C THR A 530 -10.79 -36.68 -27.86
N ALA A 531 -11.93 -36.59 -28.57
CA ALA A 531 -13.25 -36.66 -27.94
C ALA A 531 -13.49 -38.03 -27.26
N ALA A 532 -13.02 -39.10 -27.90
CA ALA A 532 -13.08 -40.47 -27.36
C ALA A 532 -12.35 -40.60 -26.02
N GLU A 533 -11.17 -39.98 -25.86
CA GLU A 533 -10.44 -39.97 -24.59
C GLU A 533 -11.16 -39.22 -23.46
N LEU A 534 -12.05 -38.29 -23.78
CA LEU A 534 -12.90 -37.59 -22.82
C LEU A 534 -14.19 -38.37 -22.48
N GLY A 535 -14.49 -39.43 -23.23
CA GLY A 535 -15.79 -40.10 -23.17
C GLY A 535 -16.94 -39.15 -23.47
N LEU A 536 -16.77 -38.31 -24.50
CA LEU A 536 -17.73 -37.31 -24.96
C LEU A 536 -18.03 -37.50 -26.47
N PRO A 537 -19.14 -36.97 -26.99
CA PRO A 537 -19.47 -37.07 -28.41
C PRO A 537 -18.39 -36.48 -29.32
N ASP A 538 -18.15 -37.09 -30.49
CA ASP A 538 -17.15 -36.63 -31.47
C ASP A 538 -17.39 -35.19 -31.95
N THR A 539 -18.63 -34.72 -31.85
CA THR A 539 -19.04 -33.35 -32.20
C THR A 539 -18.61 -32.29 -31.18
N VAL A 540 -18.06 -32.66 -30.01
CA VAL A 540 -17.71 -31.72 -28.93
C VAL A 540 -16.70 -30.65 -29.38
N PHE A 541 -15.83 -30.97 -30.33
CA PHE A 541 -14.86 -30.02 -30.92
C PHE A 541 -15.30 -29.45 -32.28
N ALA A 542 -16.53 -29.75 -32.74
CA ALA A 542 -17.00 -29.42 -34.08
C ALA A 542 -17.57 -27.98 -34.22
N PHE A 543 -16.93 -26.99 -33.59
CA PHE A 543 -17.31 -25.57 -33.64
C PHE A 543 -16.15 -24.69 -34.11
N ASN A 544 -16.43 -23.47 -34.60
CA ASN A 544 -15.43 -22.68 -35.32
C ASN A 544 -14.16 -22.40 -34.51
N ALA A 545 -14.28 -21.93 -33.27
CA ALA A 545 -13.12 -21.61 -32.45
C ALA A 545 -12.21 -22.83 -32.15
N ALA A 546 -12.79 -24.01 -31.89
CA ALA A 546 -12.00 -25.23 -31.71
C ALA A 546 -11.37 -25.73 -33.02
N LYS A 547 -12.07 -25.61 -34.16
CA LYS A 547 -11.50 -25.96 -35.47
C LYS A 547 -10.30 -25.08 -35.78
N GLU A 548 -10.41 -23.77 -35.62
CA GLU A 548 -9.32 -22.82 -35.82
C GLU A 548 -8.13 -23.11 -34.90
N SER A 549 -8.36 -23.31 -33.61
CA SER A 549 -7.29 -23.58 -32.65
C SER A 549 -6.57 -24.91 -32.92
N ARG A 550 -7.28 -25.90 -33.47
CA ARG A 550 -6.75 -27.23 -33.84
C ARG A 550 -6.17 -27.33 -35.26
N LYS A 551 -6.18 -26.26 -36.07
CA LYS A 551 -5.58 -26.27 -37.42
C LYS A 551 -4.07 -26.49 -37.40
N SER A 552 -3.37 -25.95 -36.41
CA SER A 552 -1.94 -26.19 -36.25
C SER A 552 -1.70 -27.58 -35.64
N SER A 553 -0.65 -28.27 -36.10
CA SER A 553 -0.37 -29.63 -35.67
C SER A 553 -0.21 -29.69 -34.15
N ALA A 554 -0.82 -30.70 -33.52
CA ALA A 554 -0.58 -30.99 -32.10
C ALA A 554 0.91 -31.24 -31.83
N GLU A 555 1.65 -31.73 -32.83
CA GLU A 555 3.09 -31.96 -32.74
C GLU A 555 3.88 -30.65 -32.73
N ASP A 556 3.46 -29.63 -33.51
CA ASP A 556 4.08 -28.30 -33.49
C ASP A 556 3.90 -27.63 -32.12
N LEU A 557 2.73 -27.78 -31.51
CA LEU A 557 2.46 -27.26 -30.17
C LEU A 557 3.32 -27.97 -29.11
N LYS A 558 3.43 -29.30 -29.18
CA LYS A 558 4.32 -30.05 -28.29
C LYS A 558 5.77 -29.61 -28.45
N GLN A 559 6.22 -29.35 -29.68
CA GLN A 559 7.58 -28.91 -29.95
C GLN A 559 7.84 -27.54 -29.33
N LYS A 560 6.97 -26.56 -29.56
CA LYS A 560 7.08 -25.22 -28.94
C LYS A 560 7.06 -25.28 -27.41
N SER A 561 6.23 -26.16 -26.83
CA SER A 561 6.14 -26.33 -25.38
C SER A 561 7.33 -27.12 -24.78
N LYS A 562 8.06 -27.89 -25.59
CA LYS A 562 9.30 -28.58 -25.16
C LYS A 562 10.53 -27.66 -25.15
N GLU A 563 10.50 -26.54 -25.86
CA GLU A 563 11.61 -25.58 -25.92
C GLU A 563 11.70 -24.78 -24.62
N THR A 564 12.11 -25.44 -23.54
CA THR A 564 12.24 -24.85 -22.21
C THR A 564 13.46 -23.94 -22.15
N LYS A 565 13.25 -22.73 -21.62
CA LYS A 565 14.30 -21.78 -21.26
C LYS A 565 14.26 -21.60 -19.73
N HIS A 566 15.40 -21.33 -19.12
CA HIS A 566 15.49 -20.84 -17.74
C HIS A 566 15.16 -19.34 -17.71
N TRP A 567 14.16 -18.95 -16.92
CA TRP A 567 13.73 -17.57 -16.75
C TRP A 567 14.10 -17.08 -15.36
N THR A 568 14.88 -16.01 -15.33
CA THR A 568 15.22 -15.29 -14.11
C THR A 568 14.03 -14.50 -13.58
N ILE A 569 14.02 -14.15 -12.29
CA ILE A 569 12.91 -13.37 -11.71
C ILE A 569 12.75 -12.01 -12.39
N ARG A 570 13.86 -11.37 -12.80
CA ARG A 570 13.86 -10.12 -13.55
C ARG A 570 13.24 -10.25 -14.95
N GLU A 571 13.41 -11.40 -15.61
CA GLU A 571 12.76 -11.65 -16.91
C GLU A 571 11.26 -11.96 -16.73
N LEU A 572 10.90 -12.76 -15.73
CA LEU A 572 9.50 -13.06 -15.41
C LEU A 572 8.72 -11.80 -15.07
N ALA A 573 9.34 -10.86 -14.34
CA ALA A 573 8.74 -9.58 -13.99
C ALA A 573 8.42 -8.68 -15.20
N LYS A 574 8.96 -8.97 -16.39
CA LYS A 574 8.65 -8.24 -17.63
C LYS A 574 7.46 -8.84 -18.40
N LEU A 575 7.01 -10.04 -18.03
CA LEU A 575 5.85 -10.66 -18.66
C LEU A 575 4.59 -9.89 -18.27
N ASP A 576 3.83 -9.47 -19.28
CA ASP A 576 2.57 -8.73 -19.11
C ASP A 576 1.53 -9.19 -20.13
N PRO A 577 1.13 -10.48 -20.13
CA PRO A 577 0.25 -11.04 -21.16
C PRO A 577 -1.13 -10.39 -21.21
N PHE A 578 -1.56 -9.76 -20.11
CA PHE A 578 -2.84 -9.05 -20.03
C PHE A 578 -2.72 -7.53 -20.14
N GLY A 579 -1.51 -6.99 -20.31
CA GLY A 579 -1.28 -5.56 -20.47
C GLY A 579 -1.59 -4.73 -19.22
N VAL A 580 -1.55 -5.32 -18.02
CA VAL A 580 -1.82 -4.63 -16.75
C VAL A 580 -0.75 -3.60 -16.45
N GLN A 581 0.52 -3.97 -16.63
CA GLN A 581 1.64 -3.05 -16.38
C GLN A 581 1.64 -1.94 -17.41
N LYS A 582 1.35 -2.29 -18.68
CA LYS A 582 1.12 -1.30 -19.73
C LYS A 582 -0.01 -0.33 -19.38
N GLN A 583 -1.13 -0.81 -18.85
CA GLN A 583 -2.26 0.03 -18.48
C GLN A 583 -1.93 0.94 -17.29
N LYS A 584 -1.28 0.40 -16.24
CA LYS A 584 -0.81 1.22 -15.10
C LYS A 584 0.13 2.35 -15.54
N ALA A 585 1.02 2.07 -16.50
CA ALA A 585 1.89 3.09 -17.06
C ALA A 585 1.11 4.15 -17.87
N ILE A 586 0.05 3.76 -18.57
CA ILE A 586 -0.84 4.68 -19.29
C ILE A 586 -1.62 5.55 -18.32
N ASP A 587 -2.20 4.97 -17.26
CA ASP A 587 -3.00 5.71 -16.27
C ASP A 587 -2.12 6.71 -15.51
N ALA A 588 -0.92 6.30 -15.10
CA ALA A 588 0.05 7.21 -14.48
C ALA A 588 0.50 8.34 -15.42
N ALA A 589 0.62 8.07 -16.73
CA ALA A 589 0.91 9.09 -17.72
C ALA A 589 -0.27 10.05 -17.93
N ARG A 590 -1.52 9.56 -17.89
CA ARG A 590 -2.73 10.39 -17.98
C ARG A 590 -2.86 11.32 -16.78
N ASP A 591 -2.64 10.82 -15.57
CA ASP A 591 -2.64 11.63 -14.35
C ASP A 591 -1.59 12.76 -14.40
N LEU A 592 -0.47 12.53 -15.10
CA LEU A 592 0.62 13.48 -15.24
C LEU A 592 0.41 14.48 -16.39
N LEU A 593 -0.33 14.10 -17.43
CA LEU A 593 -0.56 14.89 -18.65
C LEU A 593 -1.90 15.64 -18.68
N GLY A 594 -2.86 15.30 -17.79
CA GLY A 594 -4.20 15.86 -17.77
C GLY A 594 -5.14 15.28 -18.84
N ASP A 595 -6.45 15.30 -18.56
CA ASP A 595 -7.50 14.58 -19.31
C ASP A 595 -7.77 15.06 -20.75
N GLU A 596 -7.11 16.11 -21.26
CA GLU A 596 -7.35 16.62 -22.62
C GLU A 596 -6.73 15.76 -23.74
N ALA A 597 -5.92 14.76 -23.40
CA ALA A 597 -5.35 13.83 -24.37
C ALA A 597 -6.05 12.46 -24.31
N SER A 598 -7.18 12.34 -25.00
CA SER A 598 -7.71 11.02 -25.41
C SER A 598 -7.38 10.71 -26.88
N PRO A 599 -6.13 10.33 -27.24
CA PRO A 599 -5.87 9.72 -28.54
C PRO A 599 -5.86 8.19 -28.45
N GLU A 600 -6.22 7.55 -29.56
CA GLU A 600 -6.34 6.10 -29.72
C GLU A 600 -5.02 5.33 -29.40
N LYS A 601 -5.18 4.05 -29.04
CA LYS A 601 -4.13 3.16 -28.50
C LYS A 601 -2.86 3.06 -29.37
N GLU A 602 -2.98 3.27 -30.68
CA GLU A 602 -1.85 3.28 -31.64
C GLU A 602 -1.10 4.62 -31.68
N THR A 603 -1.81 5.75 -31.58
CA THR A 603 -1.22 7.10 -31.57
C THR A 603 -0.44 7.36 -30.28
N LEU A 604 -0.88 6.81 -29.14
CA LEU A 604 -0.13 6.89 -27.88
C LEU A 604 1.13 6.00 -27.90
N LEU A 605 1.10 4.83 -28.54
CA LEU A 605 2.28 3.99 -28.72
C LEU A 605 3.29 4.60 -29.68
N ALA A 606 2.83 5.28 -30.73
CA ALA A 606 3.66 6.08 -31.61
C ALA A 606 4.26 7.29 -30.86
N ALA A 607 3.50 7.95 -29.99
CA ALA A 607 3.99 9.04 -29.14
C ALA A 607 4.98 8.55 -28.07
N ILE A 608 4.78 7.35 -27.50
CA ILE A 608 5.72 6.72 -26.56
C ILE A 608 6.97 6.20 -27.30
N ALA A 609 6.84 5.70 -28.53
CA ALA A 609 7.97 5.32 -29.37
C ALA A 609 8.77 6.55 -29.82
N GLU A 610 8.10 7.67 -30.14
CA GLU A 610 8.71 8.96 -30.44
C GLU A 610 9.34 9.60 -29.18
N ALA A 611 8.72 9.44 -28.00
CA ALA A 611 9.28 9.85 -26.71
C ALA A 611 10.49 8.97 -26.33
N LYS A 612 10.45 7.65 -26.58
CA LYS A 612 11.59 6.73 -26.42
C LYS A 612 12.68 6.98 -27.46
N LYS A 613 12.32 7.41 -28.67
CA LYS A 613 13.26 7.81 -29.72
C LYS A 613 13.87 9.18 -29.41
N ARG A 614 13.16 10.09 -28.73
CA ARG A 614 13.69 11.31 -28.12
C ARG A 614 14.59 10.99 -26.91
N ILE A 615 14.25 10.00 -26.09
CA ILE A 615 15.07 9.50 -24.97
C ILE A 615 16.30 8.69 -25.45
N GLY A 616 16.22 8.03 -26.61
CA GLY A 616 17.34 7.30 -27.24
C GLY A 616 18.20 8.17 -28.16
N ALA A 617 17.63 9.21 -28.78
CA ALA A 617 18.37 10.29 -29.45
C ALA A 617 19.04 11.24 -28.42
N LEU A 618 18.66 11.14 -27.14
CA LEU A 618 19.41 11.60 -25.97
C LEU A 618 20.55 10.65 -25.58
N GLY A 619 21.05 9.84 -26.51
CA GLY A 619 22.38 9.22 -26.40
C GLY A 619 23.43 10.31 -26.18
N ILE A 620 23.68 10.64 -24.91
CA ILE A 620 24.92 11.22 -24.43
C ILE A 620 25.87 10.02 -24.28
N PRO A 621 26.80 9.77 -25.22
CA PRO A 621 28.08 9.23 -24.82
C PRO A 621 28.69 10.17 -23.78
N ALA A 622 29.46 9.62 -22.85
CA ALA A 622 30.03 10.24 -21.65
C ALA A 622 30.90 11.51 -21.84
N ASN A 623 30.87 12.16 -23.01
CA ASN A 623 31.69 13.26 -23.41
C ASN A 623 30.75 14.29 -24.06
N HIS A 624 30.75 15.56 -23.60
CA HIS A 624 29.87 16.70 -23.94
C HIS A 624 28.80 16.96 -22.84
N ARG A 625 29.06 17.50 -21.63
CA ARG A 625 29.81 18.71 -21.25
C ARG A 625 30.20 19.60 -22.42
N THR A 626 29.23 20.33 -22.98
CA THR A 626 29.37 21.67 -23.58
C THR A 626 28.21 21.92 -24.55
N MET A 627 27.15 22.58 -24.09
CA MET A 627 26.30 23.44 -24.94
C MET A 627 25.76 24.61 -24.10
N LEU A 628 26.69 25.42 -23.61
CA LEU A 628 26.49 26.82 -23.22
C LEU A 628 27.78 27.60 -23.53
N GLU A 629 28.32 27.42 -24.74
CA GLU A 629 29.31 28.35 -25.28
C GLU A 629 28.67 29.27 -26.32
N PRO A 630 29.00 30.57 -26.31
CA PRO A 630 28.46 31.52 -27.25
C PRO A 630 29.07 31.25 -28.64
N GLY A 631 28.23 30.76 -29.56
CA GLY A 631 28.58 30.61 -30.97
C GLY A 631 28.33 29.20 -31.53
N SER A 632 27.07 28.77 -31.61
CA SER A 632 26.59 27.76 -32.59
C SER A 632 25.06 27.81 -32.66
N PRO A 633 24.45 27.60 -33.85
CA PRO A 633 23.11 28.09 -34.15
C PRO A 633 22.03 27.17 -33.55
N SER A 634 21.34 27.66 -32.51
CA SER A 634 20.07 27.09 -32.07
C SER A 634 19.07 27.23 -33.21
N THR A 635 18.50 26.13 -33.69
CA THR A 635 17.30 26.20 -34.53
C THR A 635 16.23 26.93 -33.70
N PRO A 636 15.76 28.13 -34.14
CA PRO A 636 14.76 28.86 -33.37
C PRO A 636 13.50 28.01 -33.23
N LEU A 637 12.90 28.01 -32.03
CA LEU A 637 11.56 27.45 -31.84
C LEU A 637 10.63 28.05 -32.90
N THR A 638 9.79 27.22 -33.51
CA THR A 638 8.85 27.72 -34.50
C THR A 638 7.87 28.70 -33.84
N PRO A 639 7.32 29.68 -34.57
CA PRO A 639 6.34 30.61 -33.99
C PRO A 639 5.14 29.90 -33.35
N GLU A 640 4.75 28.73 -33.86
CA GLU A 640 3.70 27.90 -33.29
C GLU A 640 4.11 27.25 -31.96
N ASP A 641 5.35 26.75 -31.86
CA ASP A 641 5.87 26.17 -30.61
C ASP A 641 6.07 27.23 -29.53
N MET A 642 6.52 28.43 -29.92
CA MET A 642 6.61 29.59 -29.04
C MET A 642 5.23 29.99 -28.51
N ALA A 643 4.21 30.06 -29.37
CA ALA A 643 2.84 30.37 -28.96
C ALA A 643 2.26 29.33 -27.99
N ARG A 644 2.52 28.03 -28.25
CA ARG A 644 2.10 26.94 -27.35
C ARG A 644 2.78 27.01 -25.99
N LEU A 645 4.09 27.29 -25.96
CA LEU A 645 4.85 27.45 -24.73
C LEU A 645 4.33 28.65 -23.92
N GLN A 646 4.07 29.78 -24.58
CA GLN A 646 3.52 30.97 -23.94
C GLN A 646 2.13 30.74 -23.35
N GLU A 647 1.24 30.02 -24.04
CA GLU A 647 -0.08 29.65 -23.51
C GLU A 647 0.01 28.69 -22.33
N ALA A 648 0.91 27.70 -22.37
CA ALA A 648 1.14 26.81 -21.23
C ALA A 648 1.66 27.56 -19.99
N LEU A 649 2.60 28.49 -20.17
CA LEU A 649 3.13 29.31 -19.08
C LEU A 649 2.09 30.32 -18.57
N LYS A 650 1.26 30.86 -19.44
CA LYS A 650 0.10 31.68 -19.05
C LYS A 650 -0.84 30.90 -18.15
N ALA A 651 -1.23 29.68 -18.55
CA ALA A 651 -2.09 28.82 -17.74
C ALA A 651 -1.46 28.51 -16.36
N LYS A 652 -0.14 28.32 -16.31
CA LYS A 652 0.61 28.06 -15.07
C LYS A 652 0.63 29.25 -14.11
N PHE A 653 0.88 30.47 -14.60
CA PHE A 653 1.14 31.63 -13.74
C PHE A 653 -0.04 32.59 -13.57
N SER A 654 -0.97 32.67 -14.52
CA SER A 654 -2.11 33.60 -14.43
C SER A 654 -2.94 33.43 -13.14
N PRO A 655 -3.30 32.22 -12.67
CA PRO A 655 -4.03 32.07 -11.41
C PRO A 655 -3.24 32.63 -10.21
N TYR A 656 -1.95 32.33 -10.15
CA TYR A 656 -1.07 32.75 -9.07
C TYR A 656 -0.83 34.27 -9.06
N LEU A 657 -0.65 34.88 -10.23
CA LEU A 657 -0.48 36.32 -10.36
C LEU A 657 -1.78 37.08 -10.04
N LEU A 658 -2.94 36.58 -10.48
CA LEU A 658 -4.23 37.22 -10.17
C LEU A 658 -4.56 37.20 -8.67
N GLU A 659 -4.30 36.08 -8.00
CA GLU A 659 -4.39 35.99 -6.53
C GLU A 659 -3.44 37.00 -5.88
N THR A 660 -2.20 37.09 -6.36
CA THR A 660 -1.22 38.05 -5.84
C THR A 660 -1.65 39.50 -6.03
N TYR A 661 -2.14 39.84 -7.22
CA TYR A 661 -2.63 41.18 -7.53
C TYR A 661 -3.81 41.58 -6.65
N LYS A 662 -4.71 40.64 -6.37
CA LYS A 662 -5.86 40.86 -5.50
C LYS A 662 -5.45 40.99 -4.04
N ASP A 663 -4.80 39.96 -3.50
CA ASP A 663 -4.67 39.76 -2.05
C ASP A 663 -3.44 40.47 -1.47
N TYR A 664 -2.44 40.79 -2.31
CA TYR A 664 -1.22 41.46 -1.85
C TYR A 664 -1.05 42.87 -2.43
N TRP A 665 -1.48 43.11 -3.67
CA TRP A 665 -1.25 44.40 -4.36
C TRP A 665 -2.54 45.22 -4.54
N SER A 666 -3.66 44.76 -3.98
CA SER A 666 -4.95 45.49 -3.89
C SER A 666 -5.54 45.93 -5.24
N TYR A 667 -5.37 45.14 -6.30
CA TYR A 667 -6.02 45.38 -7.59
C TYR A 667 -7.54 45.22 -7.46
N ASN A 668 -8.31 46.16 -8.00
CA ASN A 668 -9.75 46.02 -8.09
C ASN A 668 -10.19 45.03 -9.19
N ALA A 669 -11.47 44.68 -9.23
CA ALA A 669 -11.99 43.67 -10.16
C ALA A 669 -11.77 44.03 -11.65
N ALA A 670 -11.87 45.31 -12.02
CA ALA A 670 -11.62 45.76 -13.38
C ALA A 670 -10.13 45.63 -13.77
N GLN A 671 -9.24 45.93 -12.83
CA GLN A 671 -7.79 45.81 -13.01
C GLN A 671 -7.33 44.35 -13.09
N GLN A 672 -7.95 43.46 -12.31
CA GLN A 672 -7.71 42.01 -12.41
C GLN A 672 -8.20 41.47 -13.74
N ALA A 673 -9.39 41.88 -14.20
CA ALA A 673 -9.90 41.49 -15.51
C ALA A 673 -8.98 41.93 -16.66
N ALA A 674 -8.42 43.14 -16.60
CA ALA A 674 -7.47 43.64 -17.60
C ALA A 674 -6.11 42.91 -17.58
N SER A 675 -5.74 42.28 -16.46
CA SER A 675 -4.46 41.57 -16.28
C SER A 675 -4.55 40.06 -16.50
N LYS A 676 -5.76 39.49 -16.50
CA LYS A 676 -6.01 38.03 -16.54
C LYS A 676 -5.51 37.35 -17.81
N ASP A 677 -5.63 38.02 -18.95
CA ASP A 677 -5.38 37.43 -20.27
C ASP A 677 -4.02 37.78 -20.86
N LYS A 678 -3.09 38.33 -20.06
CA LYS A 678 -1.75 38.69 -20.51
C LYS A 678 -0.90 37.44 -20.74
N THR A 679 -0.42 37.30 -21.96
CA THR A 679 0.49 36.22 -22.38
C THR A 679 1.94 36.62 -22.01
N PRO A 680 2.73 35.72 -21.41
CA PRO A 680 4.10 36.02 -21.00
C PRO A 680 5.00 36.31 -22.19
N GLU A 681 5.84 37.33 -22.07
CA GLU A 681 6.99 37.52 -22.94
C GLU A 681 8.14 36.61 -22.44
N LEU A 682 8.80 35.89 -23.35
CA LEU A 682 9.93 35.03 -23.00
C LEU A 682 11.23 35.69 -23.44
N GLU A 683 11.97 36.22 -22.47
CA GLU A 683 13.20 36.96 -22.73
C GLU A 683 14.27 36.54 -21.69
N PRO A 684 15.40 35.95 -22.11
CA PRO A 684 16.49 35.64 -21.19
C PRO A 684 16.99 36.90 -20.46
N PRO A 685 17.29 36.83 -19.15
CA PRO A 685 17.81 37.97 -18.39
C PRO A 685 19.04 38.65 -19.01
N SER A 686 19.87 37.88 -19.72
CA SER A 686 21.04 38.41 -20.44
C SER A 686 20.72 39.30 -21.63
N THR A 687 19.51 39.23 -22.19
CA THR A 687 19.08 40.05 -23.33
C THR A 687 18.24 41.25 -22.92
N ILE A 688 17.69 41.26 -21.69
CA ILE A 688 16.86 42.34 -21.19
C ILE A 688 17.67 43.62 -21.01
N ASN A 689 17.23 44.70 -21.64
CA ASN A 689 17.72 46.04 -21.35
C ASN A 689 16.97 46.64 -20.16
N TYR A 690 17.46 46.40 -18.95
CA TYR A 690 16.82 46.85 -17.70
C TYR A 690 16.69 48.37 -17.57
N GLU A 691 17.63 49.13 -18.13
CA GLU A 691 17.57 50.61 -18.11
C GLU A 691 16.44 51.12 -19.02
N ALA A 692 16.25 50.48 -20.18
CA ALA A 692 15.11 50.76 -21.06
C ALA A 692 13.78 50.32 -20.43
N LYS A 693 13.72 49.12 -19.83
CA LYS A 693 12.51 48.66 -19.12
C LYS A 693 12.19 49.56 -17.92
N LYS A 694 13.18 50.11 -17.21
CA LYS A 694 12.95 51.11 -16.15
C LYS A 694 12.29 52.40 -16.67
N ALA A 695 12.67 52.86 -17.86
CA ALA A 695 12.10 54.05 -18.48
C ALA A 695 10.72 53.80 -19.13
N ASP A 696 10.39 52.54 -19.43
CA ASP A 696 9.14 52.10 -20.02
C ASP A 696 8.02 52.00 -18.98
N VAL A 697 7.36 53.13 -18.71
CA VAL A 697 6.23 53.25 -17.78
C VAL A 697 4.93 53.43 -18.54
N ASP A 698 4.09 52.40 -18.56
CA ASP A 698 2.81 52.41 -19.27
C ASP A 698 1.72 51.69 -18.46
N ALA A 699 0.80 52.47 -17.86
CA ALA A 699 -0.28 51.94 -17.05
C ALA A 699 -1.31 51.11 -17.85
N ALA A 700 -1.46 51.35 -19.17
CA ALA A 700 -2.37 50.57 -20.01
C ALA A 700 -1.88 49.14 -20.24
N LYS A 701 -0.58 48.91 -20.01
CA LYS A 701 0.07 47.60 -20.12
C LYS A 701 0.11 46.81 -18.81
N SER A 702 -0.55 47.29 -17.76
CA SER A 702 -0.56 46.62 -16.44
C SER A 702 -0.86 45.13 -16.56
N GLY A 703 -0.13 44.30 -15.79
CA GLY A 703 -0.28 42.86 -15.80
C GLY A 703 0.57 42.14 -16.86
N GLU A 704 1.28 42.85 -17.74
CA GLU A 704 2.35 42.25 -18.56
C GLU A 704 3.46 41.67 -17.69
N TYR A 705 4.05 40.57 -18.13
CA TYR A 705 5.17 39.95 -17.45
C TYR A 705 6.12 39.25 -18.41
N ILE A 706 7.39 39.24 -18.01
CA ILE A 706 8.50 38.65 -18.73
C ILE A 706 9.04 37.49 -17.90
N LEU A 707 9.25 36.34 -18.53
CA LEU A 707 9.81 35.14 -17.91
C LEU A 707 11.16 34.79 -18.52
N ASN A 708 12.08 34.33 -17.67
CA ASN A 708 13.31 33.70 -18.09
C ASN A 708 13.01 32.29 -18.65
N PRO A 709 13.16 32.04 -19.97
CA PRO A 709 12.88 30.72 -20.54
C PRO A 709 13.82 29.62 -20.03
N GLU A 710 15.03 29.97 -19.55
CA GLU A 710 16.03 29.01 -19.08
C GLU A 710 15.61 28.27 -17.79
N THR A 711 14.68 28.86 -17.03
CA THR A 711 14.31 28.37 -15.69
C THR A 711 12.92 27.73 -15.63
N GLN A 712 12.10 27.83 -16.67
CA GLN A 712 10.69 27.41 -16.62
C GLN A 712 10.48 25.90 -16.53
N GLY A 713 11.47 25.12 -16.95
CA GLY A 713 11.49 23.65 -16.88
C GLY A 713 12.16 23.07 -15.63
N LEU A 714 12.58 23.91 -14.68
CA LEU A 714 13.23 23.46 -13.45
C LEU A 714 12.20 22.81 -12.50
N ASP A 715 12.57 21.66 -11.95
CA ASP A 715 11.79 20.93 -10.95
C ASP A 715 12.36 21.18 -9.55
N PHE A 716 11.83 22.21 -8.87
CA PHE A 716 12.29 22.62 -7.55
C PHE A 716 11.96 21.61 -6.43
N GLU A 717 11.15 20.56 -6.67
CA GLU A 717 10.95 19.48 -5.69
C GLU A 717 12.11 18.50 -5.64
N ASN A 718 12.78 18.30 -6.79
CA ASN A 718 13.86 17.33 -6.97
C ASN A 718 15.24 17.97 -7.15
N ILE A 719 15.31 19.30 -7.21
CA ILE A 719 16.56 20.05 -7.11
C ILE A 719 17.05 19.96 -5.66
N ASP A 720 18.31 19.56 -5.51
CA ASP A 720 19.03 19.62 -4.24
C ASP A 720 18.98 21.05 -3.69
N GLN A 721 18.37 21.22 -2.52
CA GLN A 721 18.15 22.54 -1.91
C GLN A 721 19.48 23.25 -1.61
N ASP A 722 20.57 22.51 -1.44
CA ASP A 722 21.90 23.07 -1.24
C ASP A 722 22.43 23.77 -2.49
N LYS A 723 21.85 23.55 -3.68
CA LYS A 723 22.23 24.27 -4.91
C LYS A 723 21.55 25.63 -5.05
N ILE A 724 20.50 25.89 -4.27
CA ILE A 724 19.79 27.16 -4.29
C ILE A 724 20.47 28.08 -3.29
N LYS A 725 21.18 29.08 -3.80
CA LYS A 725 22.02 29.96 -3.00
C LYS A 725 21.39 31.33 -2.80
N VAL A 726 21.50 31.84 -1.58
CA VAL A 726 21.12 33.20 -1.21
C VAL A 726 22.36 34.06 -1.18
N PHE A 727 22.37 35.15 -1.95
CA PHE A 727 23.48 36.10 -2.00
C PHE A 727 23.11 37.44 -1.38
N ASP A 728 24.01 37.96 -0.56
CA ASP A 728 23.99 39.33 -0.05
C ASP A 728 24.82 40.23 -0.98
N LEU A 729 24.16 41.21 -1.60
CA LEU A 729 24.79 42.21 -2.47
C LEU A 729 24.97 43.54 -1.74
N SER A 730 25.48 43.50 -0.52
CA SER A 730 25.73 44.69 0.32
C SER A 730 26.58 45.78 -0.36
N THR A 731 27.44 45.41 -1.32
CA THR A 731 28.22 46.36 -2.13
C THR A 731 27.38 47.21 -3.09
N MET A 732 26.14 46.79 -3.35
CA MET A 732 25.20 47.44 -4.26
C MET A 732 24.16 48.29 -3.53
N ILE A 733 24.26 48.44 -2.21
CA ILE A 733 23.32 49.27 -1.42
C ILE A 733 23.28 50.71 -1.99
N GLY A 734 22.07 51.23 -2.21
CA GLY A 734 21.84 52.54 -2.80
C GLY A 734 21.89 52.57 -4.33
N GLN A 735 22.18 51.45 -5.01
CA GLN A 735 22.07 51.35 -6.47
C GLN A 735 20.65 50.97 -6.88
N PRO A 736 20.13 51.50 -8.00
CA PRO A 736 18.80 51.16 -8.45
C PRO A 736 18.76 49.74 -9.03
N PHE A 737 17.59 49.10 -8.92
CA PHE A 737 17.39 47.69 -9.29
C PHE A 737 17.73 47.36 -10.74
N ASP A 738 17.64 48.30 -11.67
CA ASP A 738 18.10 48.09 -13.06
C ASP A 738 19.62 47.84 -13.15
N LYS A 739 20.42 48.55 -12.33
CA LYS A 739 21.87 48.34 -12.25
C LYS A 739 22.21 47.09 -11.46
N VAL A 740 21.42 46.74 -10.44
CA VAL A 740 21.55 45.49 -9.69
C VAL A 740 21.26 44.27 -10.58
N ALA A 741 20.17 44.31 -11.35
CA ALA A 741 19.81 43.25 -12.29
C ALA A 741 20.93 43.01 -13.31
N LYS A 742 21.47 44.11 -13.88
CA LYS A 742 22.62 44.05 -14.78
C LYS A 742 23.85 43.43 -14.11
N HIS A 743 24.16 43.84 -12.88
CA HIS A 743 25.28 43.26 -12.12
C HIS A 743 25.09 41.76 -11.86
N ILE A 744 23.89 41.32 -11.51
CA ILE A 744 23.58 39.89 -11.28
C ILE A 744 23.80 39.09 -12.57
N VAL A 745 23.28 39.58 -13.69
CA VAL A 745 23.44 38.94 -15.01
C VAL A 745 24.91 38.87 -15.40
N ASP A 746 25.64 39.98 -15.32
CA ASP A 746 27.05 40.06 -15.74
C ASP A 746 27.97 39.20 -14.85
N THR A 747 27.66 39.09 -13.55
CA THR A 747 28.50 38.40 -12.56
C THR A 747 28.16 36.92 -12.44
N TYR A 748 26.87 36.57 -12.38
CA TYR A 748 26.40 35.22 -12.05
C TYR A 748 25.73 34.50 -13.22
N GLY A 749 25.30 35.19 -14.29
CA GLY A 749 24.51 34.58 -15.37
C GLY A 749 25.22 33.43 -16.12
N LYS A 750 26.56 33.36 -16.04
CA LYS A 750 27.33 32.23 -16.57
C LYS A 750 27.34 31.00 -15.66
N THR A 751 27.41 31.20 -14.35
CA THR A 751 27.61 30.15 -13.34
C THR A 751 26.34 29.72 -12.62
N HIS A 752 25.31 30.57 -12.63
CA HIS A 752 24.05 30.34 -11.95
C HIS A 752 22.87 30.63 -12.89
N HIS A 753 21.77 29.91 -12.70
CA HIS A 753 20.46 30.25 -13.24
C HIS A 753 19.82 31.35 -12.39
N ILE A 754 19.30 32.38 -13.07
CA ILE A 754 18.62 33.51 -12.43
C ILE A 754 17.14 33.19 -12.32
N LEU A 755 16.70 32.89 -11.10
CA LEU A 755 15.34 32.43 -10.79
C LEU A 755 14.34 33.58 -10.82
N GLY A 756 13.15 33.30 -11.33
CA GLY A 756 12.03 34.23 -11.51
C GLY A 756 10.79 33.84 -10.71
N ILE A 757 9.61 34.18 -11.24
CA ILE A 757 8.36 33.94 -10.52
C ILE A 757 8.05 32.45 -10.29
N GLU A 758 8.67 31.55 -11.04
CA GLU A 758 8.57 30.10 -10.83
C GLU A 758 9.07 29.68 -9.45
N TYR A 759 10.18 30.25 -8.99
CA TYR A 759 10.72 29.96 -7.67
C TYR A 759 9.97 30.72 -6.57
N TRP A 760 9.55 31.95 -6.88
CA TRP A 760 8.69 32.73 -5.99
C TRP A 760 7.38 32.00 -5.66
N LYS A 761 6.74 31.38 -6.68
CA LYS A 761 5.56 30.53 -6.53
C LYS A 761 5.88 29.28 -5.71
N TYR A 762 7.00 28.61 -5.99
CA TYR A 762 7.43 27.43 -5.23
C TYR A 762 7.55 27.71 -3.73
N LEU A 763 8.20 28.82 -3.34
CA LEU A 763 8.33 29.22 -1.94
C LEU A 763 6.96 29.44 -1.28
N ALA A 764 6.03 30.08 -1.98
CA ALA A 764 4.69 30.34 -1.44
C ALA A 764 3.88 29.04 -1.21
N GLU A 765 4.06 28.03 -2.05
CA GLU A 765 3.37 26.74 -1.95
C GLU A 765 4.07 25.75 -1.00
N ASN A 766 5.37 25.92 -0.78
CA ASN A 766 6.20 25.04 0.03
C ASN A 766 6.92 25.83 1.14
N PRO A 767 6.19 26.42 2.11
CA PRO A 767 6.78 27.31 3.10
C PRO A 767 7.84 26.65 4.00
N THR A 768 7.86 25.32 4.08
CA THR A 768 8.84 24.52 4.85
C THR A 768 10.06 24.07 4.04
N LYS A 769 10.04 24.20 2.70
CA LYS A 769 11.14 23.77 1.80
C LYS A 769 11.93 24.98 1.31
N VAL A 770 12.72 25.55 2.20
CA VAL A 770 13.50 26.77 1.95
C VAL A 770 15.00 26.49 1.99
N PRO A 771 15.84 27.20 1.20
CA PRO A 771 17.28 27.01 1.21
C PRO A 771 17.86 27.17 2.62
N PRO A 772 18.84 26.34 3.02
CA PRO A 772 19.50 26.45 4.33
C PRO A 772 20.11 27.83 4.58
N GLU A 773 20.54 28.53 3.52
CA GLU A 773 21.15 29.86 3.54
C GLU A 773 20.17 31.01 3.77
N ILE A 774 18.86 30.73 3.87
CA ILE A 774 17.88 31.72 4.33
C ILE A 774 18.20 32.12 5.77
N GLU A 775 18.33 33.42 6.00
CA GLU A 775 18.69 33.96 7.32
C GLU A 775 17.59 33.68 8.35
N LYS A 776 18.02 33.26 9.55
CA LYS A 776 17.15 32.89 10.67
C LYS A 776 17.49 33.70 11.92
N ASN A 777 16.47 34.01 12.71
CA ASN A 777 16.59 34.56 14.05
C ASN A 777 17.22 33.55 15.01
N THR A 778 17.61 34.01 16.21
CA THR A 778 18.26 33.19 17.25
C THR A 778 17.41 31.99 17.70
N ASP A 779 16.09 32.05 17.54
CA ASP A 779 15.13 30.98 17.85
C ASP A 779 14.92 29.98 16.69
N GLY A 780 15.63 30.14 15.58
CA GLY A 780 15.53 29.30 14.39
C GLY A 780 14.40 29.68 13.43
N SER A 781 13.58 30.70 13.75
CA SER A 781 12.57 31.24 12.82
C SER A 781 13.20 32.03 11.68
N ILE A 782 12.58 32.09 10.50
CA ILE A 782 13.10 32.86 9.36
C ILE A 782 13.03 34.37 9.65
N ASP A 783 14.09 35.11 9.33
CA ASP A 783 14.14 36.56 9.54
C ASP A 783 13.08 37.27 8.69
N GLN A 784 12.12 37.91 9.39
CA GLN A 784 11.02 38.64 8.79
C GLN A 784 11.45 39.99 8.22
N ASN A 785 12.69 40.43 8.44
CA ASN A 785 13.24 41.68 7.92
C ASN A 785 14.08 41.48 6.65
N ARG A 786 14.06 40.29 6.03
CA ARG A 786 14.79 40.02 4.77
C ARG A 786 13.84 39.88 3.57
N TYR A 787 14.30 40.37 2.42
CA TYR A 787 13.58 40.36 1.15
C TYR A 787 14.34 39.54 0.11
N TYR A 788 13.74 38.43 -0.36
CA TYR A 788 14.39 37.47 -1.26
C TYR A 788 13.90 37.65 -2.70
N TYR A 789 14.68 38.37 -3.51
CA TYR A 789 14.35 38.77 -4.87
C TYR A 789 14.65 37.70 -5.92
N CYS A 790 13.74 37.59 -6.89
CA CYS A 790 13.81 36.66 -8.03
C CYS A 790 13.90 37.46 -9.35
N PHE A 791 15.14 37.79 -9.77
CA PHE A 791 15.42 38.65 -10.94
C PHE A 791 15.17 38.01 -12.31
N GLY A 792 14.84 36.72 -12.35
CA GLY A 792 14.53 35.98 -13.58
C GLY A 792 13.18 36.32 -14.18
N SER A 793 12.44 37.26 -13.59
CA SER A 793 11.16 37.72 -14.14
C SER A 793 10.92 39.19 -13.83
N LEU A 794 10.20 39.86 -14.74
CA LEU A 794 9.71 41.22 -14.53
C LEU A 794 8.19 41.24 -14.61
N LEU A 795 7.54 41.93 -13.68
CA LEU A 795 6.09 42.07 -13.59
C LEU A 795 5.70 43.55 -13.72
N ARG A 796 4.73 43.87 -14.58
CA ARG A 796 4.27 45.26 -14.74
C ARG A 796 3.12 45.58 -13.79
N HIS A 797 3.37 46.54 -12.90
CA HIS A 797 2.42 47.01 -11.89
C HIS A 797 1.29 47.90 -12.49
N LEU A 798 0.24 48.20 -11.70
CA LEU A 798 -0.86 49.12 -12.06
C LEU A 798 -0.38 50.49 -12.54
N GLY A 799 0.69 50.99 -11.93
CA GLY A 799 1.29 52.28 -12.29
C GLY A 799 2.08 52.24 -13.59
N GLY A 800 2.17 51.09 -14.25
CA GLY A 800 2.91 50.89 -15.49
C GLY A 800 4.40 50.58 -15.33
N ASN A 801 4.93 50.71 -14.12
CA ASN A 801 6.34 50.41 -13.81
C ASN A 801 6.60 48.90 -13.80
N TRP A 802 7.79 48.50 -14.28
CA TRP A 802 8.30 47.15 -14.14
C TRP A 802 8.88 46.90 -12.73
N LEU A 803 8.51 45.76 -12.16
CA LEU A 803 8.92 45.31 -10.82
C LEU A 803 9.63 43.95 -10.91
N VAL A 804 10.51 43.69 -9.94
CA VAL A 804 11.09 42.37 -9.65
C VAL A 804 10.35 41.77 -8.46
N ALA A 805 9.88 40.53 -8.59
CA ALA A 805 9.16 39.84 -7.52
C ALA A 805 10.10 39.43 -6.37
N TYR A 806 9.59 39.48 -5.14
CA TYR A 806 10.30 38.97 -3.97
C TYR A 806 9.39 38.30 -2.95
N ALA A 807 9.95 37.34 -2.22
CA ALA A 807 9.35 36.71 -1.07
C ALA A 807 9.83 37.36 0.23
N ARG A 808 8.94 37.54 1.21
CA ARG A 808 9.28 37.98 2.57
C ARG A 808 8.56 37.09 3.58
N TRP A 809 9.25 36.57 4.58
CA TRP A 809 8.61 35.80 5.64
C TRP A 809 7.78 36.73 6.54
N ASN A 810 6.51 36.39 6.81
CA ASN A 810 5.62 37.19 7.67
C ASN A 810 5.33 36.54 9.05
N GLY A 811 6.02 35.44 9.37
CA GLY A 811 5.84 34.68 10.61
C GLY A 811 5.08 33.36 10.41
N SER A 812 4.18 33.27 9.43
CA SER A 812 3.40 32.05 9.15
C SER A 812 3.47 31.60 7.68
N GLY A 813 4.00 32.41 6.78
CA GLY A 813 4.20 32.07 5.37
C GLY A 813 5.00 33.13 4.60
N TRP A 814 5.13 32.91 3.30
CA TRP A 814 5.83 33.80 2.38
C TRP A 814 4.89 34.84 1.76
N ALA A 815 5.08 36.10 2.13
CA ALA A 815 4.38 37.23 1.54
C ALA A 815 4.90 37.56 0.14
N ARG A 816 3.98 38.01 -0.73
CA ARG A 816 4.21 38.18 -2.17
C ARG A 816 4.27 39.67 -2.55
N HIS A 817 5.46 40.22 -2.73
CA HIS A 817 5.68 41.63 -3.04
C HIS A 817 6.58 41.84 -4.27
N GLY A 818 6.75 43.10 -4.69
CA GLY A 818 7.60 43.47 -5.82
C GLY A 818 8.32 44.80 -5.59
N GLY A 819 9.59 44.88 -5.99
CA GLY A 819 10.40 46.09 -5.95
C GLY A 819 10.55 46.68 -7.36
N GLY A 820 10.28 47.96 -7.54
CA GLY A 820 10.37 48.59 -8.85
C GLY A 820 11.81 48.70 -9.34
N LEU A 821 12.03 48.62 -10.66
CA LEU A 821 13.37 48.76 -11.24
C LEU A 821 14.06 50.10 -10.91
N GLY A 822 13.28 51.12 -10.56
CA GLY A 822 13.79 52.41 -10.08
C GLY A 822 13.99 52.53 -8.58
N SER A 823 13.68 51.49 -7.79
CA SER A 823 13.90 51.46 -6.35
C SER A 823 15.37 51.16 -6.07
N ASP A 824 15.87 51.63 -4.93
CA ASP A 824 17.25 51.39 -4.51
C ASP A 824 17.36 50.06 -3.77
N TRP A 825 18.47 49.36 -3.99
CA TRP A 825 18.87 48.18 -3.23
C TRP A 825 19.17 48.56 -1.79
N ASP A 826 18.58 47.84 -0.83
CA ASP A 826 18.77 48.11 0.59
C ASP A 826 19.59 46.99 1.28
N ALA A 827 19.93 47.20 2.55
CA ALA A 827 20.70 46.24 3.34
C ALA A 827 19.93 44.93 3.65
N HIS A 828 18.62 44.93 3.49
CA HIS A 828 17.69 43.83 3.76
C HIS A 828 17.42 42.96 2.53
N CYS A 829 17.79 43.44 1.34
CA CYS A 829 17.66 42.74 0.07
C CYS A 829 18.65 41.57 -0.05
N ARG A 830 18.15 40.44 -0.55
CA ARG A 830 18.88 39.23 -0.90
C ARG A 830 18.45 38.80 -2.30
N VAL A 831 19.34 38.17 -3.06
CA VAL A 831 18.98 37.54 -4.33
C VAL A 831 19.10 36.02 -4.22
N VAL A 832 18.13 35.30 -4.80
CA VAL A 832 18.16 33.83 -4.85
C VAL A 832 18.54 33.38 -6.25
N LEU A 833 19.58 32.54 -6.33
CA LEU A 833 20.10 31.99 -7.58
C LEU A 833 20.28 30.48 -7.45
N LEU A 834 20.25 29.76 -8.57
CA LEU A 834 20.49 28.32 -8.61
C LEU A 834 21.82 28.02 -9.28
N GLU A 835 22.72 27.27 -8.64
CA GLU A 835 23.99 26.85 -9.24
C GLU A 835 23.76 25.91 -10.45
N LYS A 836 24.47 26.15 -11.57
CA LYS A 836 24.33 25.38 -12.82
C LYS A 836 24.95 23.98 -12.76
#